data_AF-A0A9W8MUZ2-F1
#
_entry.id   AF-A0A9W8MUZ2-F1
#
_cell.length_a   1.000
_cell.length_b   1.000
_cell.length_c   1.000
_cell.angle_alpha   90.00
_cell.angle_beta   90.00
_cell.angle_gamma   90.00
#
_symmetry.space_group_name_H-M   'P 1'
#
loop_
_entity.id
_entity.type
_entity.pdbx_description
1 polymer ?
#
loop_
_entity_poly.entity_id
_entity_poly.type
_entity_poly.pdbx_seq_one_letter_code
_entity_poly.pdbx_strand_id
1 'polypeptide(L)'
;MIHDEKTHIAIVGAGIGGLVLSVALGYLDKEQKFDIQIYEASKHVTEIGAGINFWPRTWDIIKAIGLEETLLKLLPNRPMIRPVSIGFHIRKGDQREGVDIQDLTMKGGAVRFHRAALQQALVSHMVGKLSLSHRLVSYEETSEAVNLHFQDKSTATCDLLIGMDGIKSAVRRQLLEKISPCSPSLDPVWSGMFAYRGLIPVDLLQEEFPSHRALTTPIIYCGKSKHIVVYRVSQDRFVNVAAFVADYSKEGSIYPGPTTTACPQNEVLSAFQLWEPEVQALFRCIKEPTKWAIQSLEPLKIFSSGRVILAGDAAHAMTPHQGSGAGQAVEDAYVLAALLSHKLCNKSNLSLIGKVYDQIRRPVANQVLAASCISGKLCGLVAPGFEEVEEGDANVPFEKLTKLIDDFGKGMEWVWKESAEDDKRRAIGILEHLGTGEDVCYSFHLGDSSGGPQFTFALKARHRRFINDSTPTYDFFTFSAVVSSQSSGAPPSTAVATSLPPSTVQSTATSIVTTPPTGPTSGGIPFPPVGTFPKDFSPAGFERLWDLVGPVEPPPFTTTRAAQTPIALPSSPPALYPEWFSPSPRNILPDLKLPKGFIFGVATAAYQVEGAAKNEGKGPSIWDWNSRQPGGVIDNTTGDVVDLQYYLYKQDVARVAAIGVNAHSFSISWARIFPFGTADSPVNQAGLDHYSDVIDSHIQAGVGPIVTLFHWDTPLALQAYYGGFTSPRIVDDFVNYAKTVFRAFNGRVKTWYTFNEPRVYCGFISGYPFNQTLTPGVNSSMAPYHCVYNLLRAHAGAVKAFRAMNISGEISFKNDDFVGPPWRANSTEDIEAAERHTAFRIGVLSDPVYATGDWPKIMTDTLPPEYLPRFTEEEKKDLLGSADFYAIDSYRAQYVSAPTDGLEACVSNPSHPLWPDCNVVQLFDTNGWAVGPSPDPLSQAWLQATPNLLRPYLRELQRRWPTKKMASRYITEFGFVEPFEQLRTELFRITEDVTRTNYFMTYLGEILLAIHEDKLPIAGIFAWAMIDNAEWSSGTSARFGIQHVNYTTLERTYKRSALSLSEFFKVHLSD
;
A
#
# COMPACT_ATOMS: atom_id res chain seq x y z
N MET A 1 27.92 -15.16 49.31
CA MET A 1 27.25 -15.39 48.02
C MET A 1 26.03 -16.25 48.32
N ILE A 2 24.84 -15.65 48.36
CA ILE A 2 23.59 -16.40 48.51
C ILE A 2 23.36 -17.06 47.16
N HIS A 3 23.34 -18.40 47.11
CA HIS A 3 22.85 -19.11 45.93
C HIS A 3 21.35 -18.79 45.82
N ASP A 4 20.95 -17.98 44.84
CA ASP A 4 19.54 -17.84 44.50
C ASP A 4 19.01 -19.22 44.09
N GLU A 5 17.95 -19.65 44.76
CA GLU A 5 17.32 -20.94 44.54
C GLU A 5 16.74 -21.00 43.12
N LYS A 6 17.02 -22.08 42.37
CA LYS A 6 16.55 -22.24 40.99
C LYS A 6 15.02 -22.19 40.92
N THR A 7 14.50 -21.66 39.81
CA THR A 7 13.07 -21.67 39.49
C THR A 7 12.69 -22.99 38.84
N HIS A 8 11.78 -23.73 39.46
CA HIS A 8 11.33 -25.04 38.98
C HIS A 8 10.22 -24.86 37.94
N ILE A 9 10.47 -25.30 36.70
CA ILE A 9 9.51 -25.21 35.60
C ILE A 9 9.06 -26.61 35.22
N ALA A 10 7.74 -26.85 35.29
CA ALA A 10 7.12 -28.07 34.79
C ALA A 10 6.53 -27.82 33.39
N ILE A 11 7.02 -28.56 32.39
CA ILE A 11 6.47 -28.57 31.03
C ILE A 11 5.67 -29.88 30.87
N VAL A 12 4.37 -29.79 30.66
CA VAL A 12 3.52 -30.98 30.48
C VAL A 12 3.29 -31.17 28.99
N GLY A 13 3.87 -32.21 28.41
CA GLY A 13 3.87 -32.56 26.99
C GLY A 13 5.27 -32.54 26.37
N ALA A 14 5.73 -33.68 25.85
CA ALA A 14 7.00 -33.83 25.12
C ALA A 14 6.80 -33.82 23.59
N GLY A 15 5.82 -33.04 23.12
CA GLY A 15 5.66 -32.71 21.70
C GLY A 15 6.77 -31.78 21.19
N ILE A 16 6.68 -31.36 19.92
CA ILE A 16 7.70 -30.48 19.30
C ILE A 16 7.86 -29.18 20.10
N GLY A 17 6.75 -28.53 20.46
CA GLY A 17 6.78 -27.29 21.25
C GLY A 17 7.47 -27.47 22.61
N GLY A 18 7.11 -28.50 23.37
CA GLY A 18 7.68 -28.75 24.71
C GLY A 18 9.17 -29.08 24.67
N LEU A 19 9.60 -29.89 23.70
CA LEU A 19 11.02 -30.19 23.50
C LEU A 19 11.79 -28.95 23.03
N VAL A 20 11.23 -28.14 22.12
CA VAL A 20 11.86 -26.90 21.67
C VAL A 20 11.95 -25.87 22.79
N LEU A 21 10.94 -25.76 23.66
CA LEU A 21 10.97 -24.88 24.83
C LEU A 21 12.12 -25.25 25.76
N SER A 22 12.29 -26.54 26.02
CA SER A 22 13.43 -27.04 26.78
C SER A 22 14.76 -26.64 26.12
N VAL A 23 14.95 -26.92 24.82
CA VAL A 23 16.18 -26.53 24.10
C VAL A 23 16.42 -25.01 24.14
N ALA A 24 15.38 -24.22 23.88
CA ALA A 24 15.46 -22.76 23.85
C ALA A 24 15.82 -22.18 25.23
N LEU A 25 15.26 -22.71 26.32
CA LEU A 25 15.65 -22.34 27.68
C LEU A 25 17.12 -22.67 27.94
N GLY A 26 17.58 -23.88 27.57
CA GLY A 26 18.99 -24.25 27.72
C GLY A 26 19.94 -23.38 26.90
N TYR A 27 19.50 -22.88 25.75
CA TYR A 27 20.30 -22.03 24.89
C TYR A 27 20.35 -20.57 25.36
N LEU A 28 19.21 -20.02 25.80
CA LEU A 28 19.06 -18.59 26.15
C LEU A 28 19.39 -18.29 27.61
N ASP A 29 19.20 -19.22 28.54
CA ASP A 29 19.49 -19.03 29.97
C ASP A 29 20.99 -19.20 30.27
N LYS A 30 21.75 -18.11 30.12
CA LYS A 30 23.20 -18.09 30.39
C LYS A 30 23.54 -18.23 31.88
N GLU A 31 22.59 -17.96 32.77
CA GLU A 31 22.78 -17.96 34.22
C GLU A 31 22.34 -19.29 34.87
N GLN A 32 21.75 -20.21 34.11
CA GLN A 32 21.27 -21.53 34.58
C GLN A 32 20.29 -21.42 35.76
N LYS A 33 19.35 -20.47 35.66
CA LYS A 33 18.32 -20.14 36.66
C LYS A 33 17.27 -21.22 36.87
N PHE A 34 17.12 -22.14 35.91
CA PHE A 34 15.99 -23.07 35.90
C PHE A 34 16.35 -24.51 36.29
N ASP A 35 15.42 -25.17 36.99
CA ASP A 35 15.32 -26.62 37.06
C ASP A 35 14.10 -27.05 36.22
N ILE A 36 14.33 -27.76 35.12
CA ILE A 36 13.32 -28.05 34.10
C ILE A 36 12.92 -29.53 34.17
N GLN A 37 11.62 -29.77 34.29
CA GLN A 37 11.04 -31.10 34.30
C GLN A 37 9.94 -31.21 33.24
N ILE A 38 10.10 -32.15 32.31
CA ILE A 38 9.14 -32.43 31.25
C ILE A 38 8.37 -33.70 31.61
N TYR A 39 7.04 -33.66 31.52
CA TYR A 39 6.16 -34.80 31.77
C TYR A 39 5.43 -35.20 30.49
N GLU A 40 5.52 -36.47 30.10
CA GLU A 40 4.86 -37.01 28.92
C GLU A 40 3.93 -38.16 29.31
N ALA A 41 2.70 -38.12 28.82
CA ALA A 41 1.68 -39.13 29.12
C ALA A 41 1.98 -40.49 28.45
N SER A 42 2.68 -40.48 27.32
CA SER A 42 3.06 -41.69 26.58
C SER A 42 4.24 -42.42 27.21
N LYS A 43 4.32 -43.74 26.98
CA LYS A 43 5.45 -44.60 27.37
C LYS A 43 6.72 -44.32 26.56
N HIS A 44 6.55 -43.74 25.39
CA HIS A 44 7.62 -43.39 24.46
C HIS A 44 7.25 -42.05 23.79
N VAL A 45 8.26 -41.28 23.38
CA VAL A 45 8.07 -40.14 22.48
C VAL A 45 7.83 -40.71 21.08
N THR A 46 6.60 -41.14 20.76
CA THR A 46 6.29 -41.93 19.55
C THR A 46 5.53 -41.19 18.45
N GLU A 47 5.61 -41.82 17.26
CA GLU A 47 5.72 -41.27 15.92
C GLU A 47 4.41 -41.37 15.09
N ILE A 48 3.32 -40.73 15.51
CA ILE A 48 2.13 -40.69 14.65
C ILE A 48 2.18 -39.45 13.75
N GLY A 49 2.74 -39.59 12.54
CA GLY A 49 2.68 -38.54 11.51
C GLY A 49 3.77 -38.66 10.43
N ALA A 50 3.37 -38.44 9.18
CA ALA A 50 4.18 -38.73 7.99
C ALA A 50 5.14 -37.60 7.55
N GLY A 51 4.86 -36.32 7.88
CA GLY A 51 5.74 -35.19 7.53
C GLY A 51 5.44 -33.90 8.29
N ILE A 52 6.46 -33.06 8.51
CA ILE A 52 6.38 -31.74 9.14
C ILE A 52 7.03 -30.69 8.24
N ASN A 53 6.35 -29.58 8.02
CA ASN A 53 6.87 -28.43 7.30
C ASN A 53 7.34 -27.37 8.31
N PHE A 54 8.60 -26.95 8.19
CA PHE A 54 9.13 -25.75 8.81
C PHE A 54 9.23 -24.68 7.72
N TRP A 55 8.44 -23.64 7.90
CA TRP A 55 8.49 -22.46 7.06
C TRP A 55 9.69 -21.56 7.40
N PRO A 56 10.04 -20.55 6.57
CA PRO A 56 11.20 -19.68 6.80
C PRO A 56 11.23 -19.08 8.21
N ARG A 57 10.09 -18.54 8.68
CA ARG A 57 9.96 -17.99 10.03
C ARG A 57 10.26 -19.00 11.14
N THR A 58 9.79 -20.25 11.01
CA THR A 58 10.11 -21.33 11.96
C THR A 58 11.57 -21.76 11.86
N TRP A 59 12.11 -21.82 10.65
CA TRP A 59 13.51 -22.16 10.41
C TRP A 59 14.47 -21.12 11.01
N ASP A 60 14.11 -19.84 10.95
CA ASP A 60 14.88 -18.76 11.59
C ASP A 60 15.00 -18.93 13.10
N ILE A 61 13.94 -19.42 13.76
CA ILE A 61 13.97 -19.73 15.20
C ILE A 61 14.91 -20.89 15.48
N ILE A 62 14.84 -21.97 14.69
CA ILE A 62 15.75 -23.13 14.83
C ILE A 62 17.22 -22.69 14.73
N LYS A 63 17.54 -21.78 13.81
CA LYS A 63 18.87 -21.17 13.72
C LYS A 63 19.21 -20.36 14.97
N ALA A 64 18.27 -19.52 15.43
CA ALA A 64 18.46 -18.67 16.60
C ALA A 64 18.72 -19.44 17.90
N ILE A 65 18.21 -20.67 18.03
CA ILE A 65 18.45 -21.54 19.18
C ILE A 65 19.55 -22.59 18.96
N GLY A 66 20.35 -22.45 17.89
CA GLY A 66 21.54 -23.27 17.66
C GLY A 66 21.29 -24.71 17.18
N LEU A 67 20.11 -25.01 16.64
CA LEU A 67 19.76 -26.37 16.18
C LEU A 67 19.99 -26.61 14.67
N GLU A 68 20.43 -25.59 13.92
CA GLU A 68 20.57 -25.65 12.46
C GLU A 68 21.39 -26.85 11.99
N GLU A 69 22.64 -26.98 12.44
CA GLU A 69 23.55 -28.03 11.96
C GLU A 69 23.10 -29.45 12.36
N THR A 70 22.36 -29.59 13.46
CA THR A 70 21.76 -30.87 13.84
C THR A 70 20.63 -31.24 12.88
N LEU A 71 19.72 -30.30 12.59
CA LEU A 71 18.57 -30.57 11.74
C LEU A 71 18.94 -30.69 10.26
N LEU A 72 19.97 -29.98 9.80
CA LEU A 72 20.48 -30.11 8.42
C LEU A 72 20.92 -31.54 8.08
N LYS A 73 21.41 -32.32 9.06
CA LYS A 73 21.79 -33.74 8.86
C LYS A 73 20.61 -34.66 8.55
N LEU A 74 19.39 -34.22 8.85
CA LEU A 74 18.17 -34.99 8.56
C LEU A 74 17.68 -34.77 7.11
N LEU A 75 18.24 -33.79 6.41
CA LEU A 75 17.85 -33.40 5.06
C LEU A 75 18.80 -34.02 4.01
N PRO A 76 18.30 -34.34 2.80
CA PRO A 76 19.15 -34.85 1.73
C PRO A 76 20.12 -33.79 1.20
N ASN A 77 19.70 -32.51 1.25
CA ASN A 77 20.47 -31.36 0.79
C ASN A 77 20.23 -30.18 1.73
N ARG A 78 21.22 -29.27 1.85
CA ARG A 78 21.02 -28.00 2.54
C ARG A 78 19.92 -27.20 1.82
N PRO A 79 18.97 -26.58 2.53
CA PRO A 79 17.94 -25.75 1.90
C PRO A 79 18.59 -24.61 1.12
N MET A 80 18.42 -24.59 -0.20
CA MET A 80 18.85 -23.45 -1.01
C MET A 80 17.87 -22.30 -0.79
N ILE A 81 18.35 -21.19 -0.22
CA ILE A 81 17.56 -19.96 -0.11
C ILE A 81 17.49 -19.36 -1.51
N ARG A 82 16.41 -19.66 -2.23
CA ARG A 82 16.10 -19.00 -3.51
C ARG A 82 15.25 -17.74 -3.24
N PRO A 83 15.40 -16.68 -4.07
CA PRO A 83 14.55 -15.49 -3.99
C PRO A 83 13.06 -15.85 -4.05
N VAL A 84 12.72 -16.86 -4.85
CA VAL A 84 11.39 -17.43 -5.00
C VAL A 84 11.50 -18.96 -5.17
N SER A 85 10.69 -19.70 -4.42
CA SER A 85 10.57 -21.17 -4.48
C SER A 85 9.09 -21.55 -4.60
N ILE A 86 8.78 -22.62 -5.33
CA ILE A 86 7.42 -23.18 -5.37
C ILE A 86 7.16 -23.87 -4.03
N GLY A 87 6.20 -23.36 -3.27
CA GLY A 87 5.70 -23.99 -2.06
C GLY A 87 4.85 -25.21 -2.40
N PHE A 88 3.84 -24.99 -3.25
CA PHE A 88 2.98 -26.00 -3.83
C PHE A 88 2.52 -25.57 -5.24
N HIS A 89 2.53 -26.51 -6.17
CA HIS A 89 1.76 -26.40 -7.40
C HIS A 89 0.27 -26.63 -7.07
N ILE A 90 -0.63 -25.76 -7.52
CA ILE A 90 -2.05 -25.90 -7.20
C ILE A 90 -2.86 -26.27 -8.45
N ARG A 91 -3.65 -27.33 -8.32
CA ARG A 91 -4.38 -27.94 -9.43
C ARG A 91 -5.81 -28.28 -9.03
N LYS A 92 -6.80 -28.03 -9.88
CA LYS A 92 -8.15 -28.57 -9.70
C LYS A 92 -8.17 -30.02 -10.20
N GLY A 93 -8.35 -30.97 -9.28
CA GLY A 93 -8.16 -32.40 -9.57
C GLY A 93 -9.44 -33.23 -9.57
N ASP A 94 -10.58 -32.65 -9.18
CA ASP A 94 -11.87 -33.34 -9.06
C ASP A 94 -12.61 -33.52 -10.39
N GLN A 95 -11.89 -33.81 -11.46
CA GLN A 95 -12.41 -34.05 -12.81
C GLN A 95 -11.47 -34.96 -13.61
N ARG A 96 -11.92 -35.49 -14.75
CA ARG A 96 -11.15 -36.47 -15.55
C ARG A 96 -9.80 -35.93 -16.02
N GLU A 97 -9.77 -34.68 -16.47
CA GLU A 97 -8.56 -33.96 -16.87
C GLU A 97 -8.42 -32.74 -15.97
N GLY A 98 -7.54 -32.80 -14.97
CA GLY A 98 -7.38 -31.69 -14.03
C GLY A 98 -6.86 -30.41 -14.71
N VAL A 99 -7.05 -29.28 -14.04
CA VAL A 99 -6.64 -27.95 -14.54
C VAL A 99 -5.60 -27.36 -13.60
N ASP A 100 -4.43 -27.00 -14.14
CA ASP A 100 -3.41 -26.28 -13.39
C ASP A 100 -3.95 -24.86 -13.11
N ILE A 101 -4.01 -24.48 -11.83
CA ILE A 101 -4.54 -23.18 -11.43
C ILE A 101 -3.41 -22.15 -11.43
N GLN A 102 -2.49 -22.26 -10.46
CA GLN A 102 -1.28 -21.46 -10.37
C GLN A 102 -0.30 -22.05 -9.34
N ASP A 103 0.97 -21.67 -9.41
CA ASP A 103 1.95 -22.01 -8.39
C ASP A 103 1.82 -21.09 -7.17
N LEU A 104 1.72 -21.67 -5.97
CA LEU A 104 1.93 -20.94 -4.74
C LEU A 104 3.44 -20.75 -4.53
N THR A 105 3.94 -19.58 -4.93
CA THR A 105 5.35 -19.22 -4.78
C THR A 105 5.62 -18.49 -3.47
N MET A 106 6.79 -18.74 -2.88
CA MET A 106 7.20 -18.16 -1.59
C MET A 106 8.71 -17.94 -1.51
N LYS A 107 9.13 -16.96 -0.73
CA LYS A 107 10.55 -16.67 -0.46
C LYS A 107 11.12 -17.75 0.47
N GLY A 108 12.22 -18.39 0.09
CA GLY A 108 12.92 -19.38 0.95
C GLY A 108 12.35 -20.81 0.98
N GLY A 109 11.09 -21.03 0.56
CA GLY A 109 10.49 -22.37 0.51
C GLY A 109 10.22 -23.01 1.89
N ALA A 110 9.80 -24.28 1.90
CA ALA A 110 9.57 -25.05 3.13
C ALA A 110 10.65 -26.11 3.35
N VAL A 111 11.14 -26.23 4.58
CA VAL A 111 12.02 -27.32 5.01
C VAL A 111 11.16 -28.46 5.56
N ARG A 112 11.33 -29.67 5.03
CA ARG A 112 10.42 -30.79 5.32
C ARG A 112 11.13 -31.91 6.07
N PHE A 113 10.60 -32.30 7.22
CA PHE A 113 11.17 -33.34 8.07
C PHE A 113 10.24 -34.54 8.23
N HIS A 114 10.83 -35.73 8.38
CA HIS A 114 10.12 -36.87 8.96
C HIS A 114 9.93 -36.60 10.45
N ARG A 115 8.68 -36.68 10.94
CA ARG A 115 8.31 -36.25 12.30
C ARG A 115 9.13 -36.93 13.40
N ALA A 116 9.30 -38.25 13.29
CA ALA A 116 10.06 -39.03 14.25
C ALA A 116 11.52 -38.57 14.38
N ALA A 117 12.17 -38.36 13.24
CA ALA A 117 13.58 -37.99 13.20
C ALA A 117 13.80 -36.61 13.82
N LEU A 118 12.88 -35.67 13.56
CA LEU A 118 12.88 -34.35 14.20
C LEU A 118 12.71 -34.45 15.72
N GLN A 119 11.75 -35.24 16.21
CA GLN A 119 11.54 -35.41 17.65
C GLN A 119 12.75 -36.04 18.34
N GLN A 120 13.36 -37.07 17.74
CA GLN A 120 14.56 -37.71 18.29
C GLN A 120 15.74 -36.73 18.35
N ALA A 121 15.92 -35.90 17.33
CA ALA A 121 16.94 -34.85 17.34
C ALA A 121 16.69 -33.84 18.47
N LEU A 122 15.44 -33.42 18.69
CA LEU A 122 15.09 -32.51 19.80
C LEU A 122 15.32 -33.15 21.18
N VAL A 123 14.95 -34.42 21.37
CA VAL A 123 15.22 -35.16 22.62
C VAL A 123 16.72 -35.21 22.94
N SER A 124 17.57 -35.36 21.92
CA SER A 124 19.03 -35.38 22.13
C SER A 124 19.65 -34.04 22.53
N HIS A 125 18.92 -32.92 22.36
CA HIS A 125 19.39 -31.56 22.69
C HIS A 125 18.64 -30.92 23.86
N MET A 126 17.59 -31.56 24.37
CA MET A 126 16.78 -31.03 25.46
C MET A 126 17.63 -30.88 26.74
N VAL A 127 17.29 -29.88 27.56
CA VAL A 127 17.82 -29.72 28.92
C VAL A 127 16.75 -30.01 29.96
N GLY A 128 17.18 -30.47 31.13
CA GLY A 128 16.28 -30.91 32.20
C GLY A 128 16.00 -32.41 32.13
N LYS A 129 14.97 -32.86 32.86
CA LYS A 129 14.61 -34.27 33.01
C LYS A 129 13.30 -34.56 32.28
N LEU A 130 13.23 -35.70 31.58
CA LEU A 130 12.03 -36.19 30.90
C LEU A 130 11.44 -37.38 31.65
N SER A 131 10.20 -37.26 32.10
CA SER A 131 9.43 -38.30 32.77
C SER A 131 8.31 -38.81 31.86
N LEU A 132 8.47 -40.04 31.36
CA LEU A 132 7.49 -40.72 30.51
C LEU A 132 6.42 -41.42 31.35
N SER A 133 5.29 -41.76 30.75
CA SER A 133 4.13 -42.37 31.42
C SER A 133 3.50 -41.53 32.54
N HIS A 134 3.73 -40.22 32.54
CA HIS A 134 3.20 -39.28 33.54
C HIS A 134 2.09 -38.44 32.91
N ARG A 135 0.85 -38.97 32.91
CA ARG A 135 -0.34 -38.22 32.47
C ARG A 135 -0.83 -37.33 33.59
N LEU A 136 -0.79 -36.01 33.39
CA LEU A 136 -1.39 -35.05 34.31
C LEU A 136 -2.93 -35.22 34.31
N VAL A 137 -3.52 -35.22 35.51
CA VAL A 137 -4.97 -35.28 35.71
C VAL A 137 -5.50 -33.93 36.18
N SER A 138 -4.82 -33.31 37.14
CA SER A 138 -5.17 -32.00 37.70
C SER A 138 -3.95 -31.31 38.31
N TYR A 139 -4.09 -30.02 38.60
CA TYR A 139 -3.13 -29.24 39.38
C TYR A 139 -3.84 -28.39 40.44
N GLU A 140 -3.10 -28.01 41.48
CA GLU A 140 -3.54 -27.06 42.50
C GLU A 140 -2.55 -25.89 42.56
N GLU A 141 -3.05 -24.67 42.33
CA GLU A 141 -2.25 -23.46 42.32
C GLU A 141 -2.38 -22.72 43.66
N THR A 142 -1.24 -22.40 44.27
CA THR A 142 -1.12 -21.53 45.45
C THR A 142 -0.41 -20.23 45.07
N SER A 143 -0.25 -19.29 46.02
CA SER A 143 0.51 -18.05 45.78
C SER A 143 1.99 -18.30 45.48
N GLU A 144 2.55 -19.40 45.97
CA GLU A 144 3.99 -19.68 45.91
C GLU A 144 4.34 -20.80 44.91
N ALA A 145 3.48 -21.79 44.72
CA ALA A 145 3.77 -22.96 43.89
C ALA A 145 2.53 -23.56 43.21
N VAL A 146 2.76 -24.45 42.24
CA VAL A 146 1.76 -25.27 41.56
C VAL A 146 2.05 -26.75 41.84
N ASN A 147 1.10 -27.44 42.44
CA ASN A 147 1.16 -28.88 42.72
C ASN A 147 0.46 -29.66 41.59
N LEU A 148 1.11 -30.69 41.07
CA LEU A 148 0.67 -31.50 39.95
C LEU A 148 0.25 -32.88 40.45
N HIS A 149 -0.87 -33.39 39.94
CA HIS A 149 -1.39 -34.73 40.26
C HIS A 149 -1.47 -35.58 39.00
N PHE A 150 -0.76 -36.71 39.01
CA PHE A 150 -0.67 -37.61 37.87
C PHE A 150 -1.58 -38.84 38.02
N GLN A 151 -1.89 -39.47 36.89
CA GLN A 151 -2.78 -40.63 36.84
C GLN A 151 -2.25 -41.83 37.62
N ASP A 152 -0.92 -41.97 37.75
CA ASP A 152 -0.26 -43.00 38.55
C ASP A 152 -0.24 -42.69 40.06
N LYS A 153 -0.91 -41.61 40.47
CA LYS A 153 -0.98 -41.07 41.84
C LYS A 153 0.31 -40.43 42.34
N SER A 154 1.34 -40.30 41.50
CA SER A 154 2.50 -39.48 41.81
C SER A 154 2.11 -37.99 41.85
N THR A 155 2.92 -37.19 42.55
CA THR A 155 2.75 -35.73 42.63
C THR A 155 4.08 -35.03 42.40
N ALA A 156 4.02 -33.79 41.93
CA ALA A 156 5.21 -32.93 41.78
C ALA A 156 4.85 -31.47 42.07
N THR A 157 5.82 -30.67 42.49
CA THR A 157 5.62 -29.24 42.78
C THR A 157 6.56 -28.41 41.91
N CYS A 158 6.06 -27.30 41.37
CA CYS A 158 6.83 -26.38 40.54
C CYS A 158 6.47 -24.91 40.81
N ASP A 159 7.35 -23.99 40.43
CA ASP A 159 7.11 -22.54 40.53
C ASP A 159 6.25 -22.02 39.36
N LEU A 160 6.35 -22.68 38.18
CA LEU A 160 5.63 -22.36 36.96
C LEU A 160 5.22 -23.65 36.21
N LEU A 161 3.94 -23.74 35.83
CA LEU A 161 3.39 -24.82 35.01
C LEU A 161 3.13 -24.33 33.58
N ILE A 162 3.68 -25.03 32.59
CA ILE A 162 3.47 -24.78 31.16
C ILE A 162 2.79 -26.00 30.52
N GLY A 163 1.53 -25.83 30.12
CA GLY A 163 0.74 -26.84 29.41
C GLY A 163 1.03 -26.83 27.91
N MET A 164 1.62 -27.92 27.42
CA MET A 164 1.90 -28.22 26.01
C MET A 164 1.46 -29.66 25.66
N ASP A 165 0.47 -30.19 26.38
CA ASP A 165 -0.01 -31.57 26.36
C ASP A 165 -1.07 -31.85 25.28
N GLY A 166 -1.10 -30.98 24.28
CA GLY A 166 -1.84 -31.17 23.04
C GLY A 166 -3.32 -30.79 23.10
N ILE A 167 -4.05 -31.14 22.05
CA ILE A 167 -5.45 -30.73 21.88
C ILE A 167 -6.37 -31.25 22.99
N LYS A 168 -6.01 -32.30 23.74
CA LYS A 168 -6.80 -32.82 24.87
C LYS A 168 -6.21 -32.40 26.24
N SER A 169 -5.60 -31.22 26.29
CA SER A 169 -4.87 -30.70 27.45
C SER A 169 -5.70 -30.69 28.74
N ALA A 170 -5.18 -31.35 29.78
CA ALA A 170 -5.76 -31.29 31.13
C ALA A 170 -5.51 -29.91 31.76
N VAL A 171 -4.35 -29.30 31.45
CA VAL A 171 -3.98 -27.96 31.93
C VAL A 171 -4.94 -26.91 31.38
N ARG A 172 -5.24 -26.92 30.07
CA ARG A 172 -6.21 -26.00 29.45
C ARG A 172 -7.58 -26.16 30.09
N ARG A 173 -8.06 -27.40 30.21
CA ARG A 173 -9.40 -27.67 30.74
C ARG A 173 -9.58 -27.07 32.12
N GLN A 174 -8.69 -27.37 33.05
CA GLN A 174 -8.79 -26.88 34.42
C GLN A 174 -8.55 -25.36 34.53
N LEU A 175 -7.65 -24.79 33.72
CA LEU A 175 -7.45 -23.35 33.63
C LEU A 175 -8.74 -22.64 33.18
N LEU A 176 -9.40 -23.15 32.14
CA LEU A 176 -10.66 -22.61 31.64
C LEU A 176 -11.82 -22.85 32.61
N GLU A 177 -11.91 -23.99 33.27
CA GLU A 177 -12.94 -24.23 34.32
C GLU A 177 -12.82 -23.23 35.47
N LYS A 178 -11.60 -22.78 35.80
CA LYS A 178 -11.37 -21.77 36.84
C LYS A 178 -11.76 -20.36 36.41
N ILE A 179 -11.47 -19.96 35.16
CA ILE A 179 -11.56 -18.55 34.73
C ILE A 179 -12.69 -18.27 33.72
N SER A 180 -13.17 -19.29 33.02
CA SER A 180 -14.20 -19.21 31.98
C SER A 180 -14.93 -20.57 31.80
N PRO A 181 -15.76 -21.01 32.78
CA PRO A 181 -16.37 -22.34 32.81
C PRO A 181 -17.32 -22.64 31.64
N CYS A 182 -17.75 -21.64 30.88
CA CYS A 182 -18.58 -21.79 29.68
C CYS A 182 -17.79 -21.62 28.37
N SER A 183 -16.45 -21.76 28.42
CA SER A 183 -15.62 -21.62 27.21
C SER A 183 -15.96 -22.72 26.20
N PRO A 184 -16.23 -22.37 24.93
CA PRO A 184 -16.49 -23.37 23.88
C PRO A 184 -15.25 -24.22 23.56
N SER A 185 -14.06 -23.83 24.03
CA SER A 185 -12.80 -24.57 23.88
C SER A 185 -12.40 -25.42 25.10
N LEU A 186 -13.35 -25.69 26.01
CA LEU A 186 -13.15 -26.71 27.05
C LEU A 186 -12.83 -28.07 26.43
N ASP A 187 -13.55 -28.40 25.35
CA ASP A 187 -13.35 -29.61 24.55
C ASP A 187 -12.99 -29.27 23.11
N PRO A 188 -12.22 -30.13 22.42
CA PRO A 188 -11.97 -29.98 20.99
C PRO A 188 -13.25 -30.20 20.18
N VAL A 189 -13.47 -29.33 19.19
CA VAL A 189 -14.56 -29.46 18.23
C VAL A 189 -14.09 -30.15 16.96
N TRP A 190 -14.97 -30.88 16.31
CA TRP A 190 -14.71 -31.51 15.02
C TRP A 190 -14.89 -30.48 13.90
N SER A 191 -13.94 -30.43 12.96
CA SER A 191 -14.02 -29.49 11.83
C SER A 191 -15.00 -29.95 10.73
N GLY A 192 -15.71 -31.07 10.94
CA GLY A 192 -16.51 -31.73 9.91
C GLY A 192 -15.68 -32.49 8.87
N MET A 193 -14.36 -32.65 9.09
CA MET A 193 -13.45 -33.21 8.09
C MET A 193 -12.76 -34.50 8.54
N PHE A 194 -12.51 -35.37 7.57
CA PHE A 194 -11.57 -36.49 7.69
C PHE A 194 -10.38 -36.28 6.76
N ALA A 195 -9.19 -36.67 7.22
CA ALA A 195 -8.00 -36.79 6.39
C ALA A 195 -7.58 -38.25 6.25
N TYR A 196 -7.59 -38.77 5.04
CA TYR A 196 -6.97 -40.04 4.67
C TYR A 196 -5.48 -39.82 4.47
N ARG A 197 -4.65 -40.54 5.22
CA ARG A 197 -3.19 -40.38 5.21
C ARG A 197 -2.49 -41.66 4.79
N GLY A 198 -1.41 -41.50 4.02
CA GLY A 198 -0.53 -42.60 3.62
C GLY A 198 0.86 -42.11 3.23
N LEU A 199 1.82 -43.03 3.30
CA LEU A 199 3.16 -42.87 2.74
C LEU A 199 3.32 -43.84 1.57
N ILE A 200 3.83 -43.34 0.44
CA ILE A 200 4.06 -44.12 -0.77
C ILE A 200 5.57 -44.15 -1.05
N PRO A 201 6.21 -45.32 -1.19
CA PRO A 201 7.59 -45.39 -1.70
C PRO A 201 7.68 -44.75 -3.09
N VAL A 202 8.69 -43.90 -3.33
CA VAL A 202 8.83 -43.18 -4.61
C VAL A 202 8.89 -44.14 -5.81
N ASP A 203 9.65 -45.23 -5.70
CA ASP A 203 9.78 -46.23 -6.77
C ASP A 203 8.43 -46.87 -7.13
N LEU A 204 7.56 -47.10 -6.13
CA LEU A 204 6.24 -47.67 -6.33
C LEU A 204 5.32 -46.71 -7.10
N LEU A 205 5.36 -45.40 -6.80
CA LEU A 205 4.59 -44.40 -7.54
C LEU A 205 5.15 -44.21 -8.96
N GLN A 206 6.46 -44.26 -9.11
CA GLN A 206 7.15 -44.17 -10.40
C GLN A 206 6.81 -45.35 -11.32
N GLU A 207 6.61 -46.56 -10.78
CA GLU A 207 6.18 -47.73 -11.53
C GLU A 207 4.69 -47.65 -11.91
N GLU A 208 3.83 -47.25 -10.97
CA GLU A 208 2.38 -47.12 -11.19
C GLU A 208 2.02 -45.97 -12.16
N PHE A 209 2.68 -44.82 -12.04
CA PHE A 209 2.41 -43.63 -12.85
C PHE A 209 3.71 -42.84 -13.09
N PRO A 210 4.50 -43.20 -14.12
CA PRO A 210 5.85 -42.65 -14.30
C PRO A 210 5.95 -41.13 -14.44
N SER A 211 4.90 -40.49 -14.95
CA SER A 211 4.84 -39.03 -15.16
C SER A 211 4.20 -38.28 -14.00
N HIS A 212 4.09 -38.87 -12.81
CA HIS A 212 3.33 -38.28 -11.70
C HIS A 212 4.03 -37.02 -11.16
N ARG A 213 3.31 -35.88 -11.13
CA ARG A 213 3.88 -34.57 -10.75
C ARG A 213 4.49 -34.53 -9.35
N ALA A 214 3.89 -35.23 -8.39
CA ALA A 214 4.40 -35.32 -7.01
C ALA A 214 5.81 -35.95 -6.86
N LEU A 215 6.35 -36.58 -7.91
CA LEU A 215 7.72 -37.09 -7.92
C LEU A 215 8.76 -35.97 -7.98
N THR A 216 8.37 -34.80 -8.49
CA THR A 216 9.27 -33.64 -8.67
C THR A 216 8.81 -32.41 -7.89
N THR A 217 7.50 -32.16 -7.84
CA THR A 217 6.95 -30.90 -7.31
C THR A 217 5.88 -31.16 -6.25
N PRO A 218 5.92 -30.50 -5.08
CA PRO A 218 4.83 -30.54 -4.10
C PRO A 218 3.53 -30.04 -4.74
N ILE A 219 2.41 -30.72 -4.50
CA ILE A 219 1.14 -30.41 -5.17
C ILE A 219 -0.04 -30.39 -4.18
N ILE A 220 -0.96 -29.45 -4.40
CA ILE A 220 -2.29 -29.45 -3.78
C ILE A 220 -3.31 -29.64 -4.89
N TYR A 221 -4.11 -30.69 -4.77
CA TYR A 221 -5.27 -30.91 -5.61
C TYR A 221 -6.53 -30.37 -4.91
N CYS A 222 -7.21 -29.41 -5.53
CA CYS A 222 -8.44 -28.79 -5.04
C CYS A 222 -9.67 -29.42 -5.72
N GLY A 223 -10.79 -29.43 -5.00
CA GLY A 223 -12.08 -29.91 -5.50
C GLY A 223 -13.22 -29.60 -4.54
N LYS A 224 -14.47 -29.81 -4.97
CA LYS A 224 -15.63 -29.48 -4.11
C LYS A 224 -15.67 -30.35 -2.85
N SER A 225 -15.62 -29.68 -1.69
CA SER A 225 -15.59 -30.26 -0.34
C SER A 225 -14.44 -31.26 -0.08
N LYS A 226 -13.44 -31.29 -0.96
CA LYS A 226 -12.35 -32.29 -0.94
C LYS A 226 -11.06 -31.66 -1.46
N HIS A 227 -9.93 -32.04 -0.89
CA HIS A 227 -8.63 -31.64 -1.43
C HIS A 227 -7.53 -32.60 -0.99
N ILE A 228 -6.38 -32.57 -1.66
CA ILE A 228 -5.28 -33.48 -1.39
C ILE A 228 -3.98 -32.69 -1.34
N VAL A 229 -3.18 -32.89 -0.30
CA VAL A 229 -1.84 -32.30 -0.16
C VAL A 229 -0.80 -33.40 -0.30
N VAL A 230 0.16 -33.21 -1.22
CA VAL A 230 1.15 -34.22 -1.58
C VAL A 230 2.55 -33.62 -1.66
N TYR A 231 3.54 -34.24 -1.00
CA TYR A 231 4.94 -33.80 -1.06
C TYR A 231 5.91 -34.91 -0.62
N ARG A 232 7.17 -34.82 -1.04
CA ARG A 232 8.22 -35.79 -0.67
C ARG A 232 8.79 -35.53 0.74
N VAL A 233 9.11 -36.62 1.44
CA VAL A 233 9.68 -36.64 2.80
C VAL A 233 10.75 -37.73 2.93
N SER A 234 11.51 -37.71 4.03
CA SER A 234 12.50 -38.76 4.37
C SER A 234 13.60 -38.93 3.31
N GLN A 235 14.26 -37.82 2.98
CA GLN A 235 15.31 -37.76 1.94
C GLN A 235 14.82 -38.24 0.58
N ASP A 236 13.63 -37.77 0.18
CA ASP A 236 12.99 -38.10 -1.09
C ASP A 236 12.69 -39.60 -1.31
N ARG A 237 12.66 -40.43 -0.26
CA ARG A 237 12.31 -41.86 -0.37
C ARG A 237 10.81 -42.13 -0.39
N PHE A 238 10.01 -41.25 0.20
CA PHE A 238 8.56 -41.43 0.31
C PHE A 238 7.80 -40.17 -0.12
N VAL A 239 6.62 -40.38 -0.71
CA VAL A 239 5.61 -39.36 -0.97
C VAL A 239 4.57 -39.40 0.16
N ASN A 240 4.43 -38.28 0.88
CA ASN A 240 3.37 -38.08 1.86
C ASN A 240 2.09 -37.66 1.16
N VAL A 241 0.98 -38.33 1.48
CA VAL A 241 -0.37 -38.01 0.98
C VAL A 241 -1.30 -37.73 2.15
N ALA A 242 -1.96 -36.58 2.12
CA ALA A 242 -3.07 -36.23 3.00
C ALA A 242 -4.28 -35.80 2.16
N ALA A 243 -5.30 -36.65 2.10
CA ALA A 243 -6.50 -36.44 1.30
C ALA A 243 -7.70 -36.16 2.20
N PHE A 244 -8.26 -34.98 2.08
CA PHE A 244 -9.29 -34.43 2.95
C PHE A 244 -10.67 -34.56 2.31
N VAL A 245 -11.64 -34.98 3.12
CA VAL A 245 -13.06 -35.03 2.77
C VAL A 245 -13.84 -34.30 3.86
N ALA A 246 -14.60 -33.28 3.47
CA ALA A 246 -15.31 -32.38 4.37
C ALA A 246 -16.82 -32.52 4.25
N ASP A 247 -17.48 -32.54 5.40
CA ASP A 247 -18.91 -32.31 5.58
C ASP A 247 -19.08 -31.13 6.54
N TYR A 248 -19.07 -29.93 5.99
CA TYR A 248 -19.11 -28.68 6.76
C TYR A 248 -20.43 -28.49 7.52
N SER A 249 -21.48 -29.28 7.24
CA SER A 249 -22.70 -29.29 8.06
C SER A 249 -22.47 -29.81 9.48
N LYS A 250 -21.34 -30.51 9.70
CA LYS A 250 -20.95 -31.07 11.00
C LYS A 250 -19.82 -30.30 11.69
N GLU A 251 -19.39 -29.17 11.12
CA GLU A 251 -18.39 -28.29 11.74
C GLU A 251 -18.87 -27.80 13.11
N GLY A 252 -17.99 -27.83 14.12
CA GLY A 252 -18.30 -27.42 15.50
C GLY A 252 -18.92 -28.53 16.38
N SER A 253 -19.26 -29.69 15.82
CA SER A 253 -19.82 -30.81 16.60
C SER A 253 -18.76 -31.59 17.38
N ILE A 254 -19.18 -32.39 18.36
CA ILE A 254 -18.29 -33.30 19.09
C ILE A 254 -18.13 -34.59 18.28
N TYR A 255 -16.89 -35.03 18.04
CA TYR A 255 -16.62 -36.32 17.41
C TYR A 255 -16.53 -37.43 18.48
N PRO A 256 -17.43 -38.44 18.46
CA PRO A 256 -17.49 -39.46 19.52
C PRO A 256 -16.49 -40.62 19.32
N GLY A 257 -15.83 -40.70 18.16
CA GLY A 257 -14.97 -41.82 17.79
C GLY A 257 -13.48 -41.61 18.10
N PRO A 258 -12.65 -42.65 17.89
CA PRO A 258 -11.19 -42.53 17.93
C PRO A 258 -10.70 -41.53 16.87
N THR A 259 -9.83 -40.60 17.25
CA THR A 259 -9.33 -39.54 16.36
C THR A 259 -8.61 -40.10 15.13
N THR A 260 -7.99 -41.29 15.20
CA THR A 260 -7.38 -41.95 14.03
C THR A 260 -7.71 -43.44 14.01
N THR A 261 -8.12 -43.96 12.86
CA THR A 261 -8.39 -45.38 12.62
C THR A 261 -7.71 -45.88 11.35
N ALA A 262 -7.46 -47.17 11.23
CA ALA A 262 -7.18 -47.77 9.92
C ALA A 262 -8.45 -47.71 9.04
N CYS A 263 -8.30 -47.57 7.74
CA CYS A 263 -9.40 -47.68 6.78
C CYS A 263 -8.96 -48.54 5.58
N PRO A 264 -9.88 -49.31 4.97
CA PRO A 264 -9.53 -50.08 3.79
C PRO A 264 -9.32 -49.17 2.57
N GLN A 265 -8.39 -49.57 1.68
CA GLN A 265 -7.97 -48.77 0.53
C GLN A 265 -9.13 -48.38 -0.41
N ASN A 266 -10.12 -49.28 -0.56
CA ASN A 266 -11.31 -49.04 -1.37
C ASN A 266 -12.18 -47.89 -0.86
N GLU A 267 -12.18 -47.59 0.44
CA GLU A 267 -12.89 -46.45 1.00
C GLU A 267 -12.35 -45.14 0.41
N VAL A 268 -11.03 -44.98 0.38
CA VAL A 268 -10.38 -43.77 -0.16
C VAL A 268 -10.57 -43.68 -1.67
N LEU A 269 -10.40 -44.78 -2.40
CA LEU A 269 -10.64 -44.84 -3.84
C LEU A 269 -12.09 -44.45 -4.19
N SER A 270 -13.06 -44.91 -3.40
CA SER A 270 -14.48 -44.58 -3.61
C SER A 270 -14.76 -43.11 -3.33
N ALA A 271 -14.13 -42.54 -2.28
CA ALA A 271 -14.29 -41.14 -1.91
C ALA A 271 -13.77 -40.17 -2.99
N PHE A 272 -12.81 -40.60 -3.81
CA PHE A 272 -12.19 -39.76 -4.85
C PHE A 272 -12.47 -40.27 -6.28
N GLN A 273 -13.46 -41.12 -6.52
CA GLN A 273 -13.67 -41.80 -7.81
C GLN A 273 -13.76 -40.89 -9.06
N LEU A 274 -14.17 -39.63 -8.91
CA LEU A 274 -14.32 -38.66 -10.00
C LEU A 274 -13.02 -37.88 -10.32
N TRP A 275 -11.97 -38.09 -9.53
CA TRP A 275 -10.72 -37.34 -9.62
C TRP A 275 -9.78 -37.93 -10.66
N GLU A 276 -8.90 -37.08 -11.18
CA GLU A 276 -8.02 -37.39 -12.31
C GLU A 276 -7.15 -38.65 -12.10
N PRO A 277 -6.68 -39.32 -13.18
CA PRO A 277 -5.95 -40.58 -13.09
C PRO A 277 -4.70 -40.55 -12.20
N GLU A 278 -3.98 -39.43 -12.12
CA GLU A 278 -2.79 -39.33 -11.25
C GLU A 278 -3.17 -39.36 -9.76
N VAL A 279 -4.30 -38.78 -9.38
CA VAL A 279 -4.85 -38.87 -8.02
C VAL A 279 -5.27 -40.30 -7.69
N GLN A 280 -5.88 -41.01 -8.65
CA GLN A 280 -6.23 -42.43 -8.44
C GLN A 280 -4.98 -43.30 -8.23
N ALA A 281 -3.88 -43.00 -8.92
CA ALA A 281 -2.61 -43.71 -8.76
C ALA A 281 -2.07 -43.59 -7.33
N LEU A 282 -2.13 -42.40 -6.73
CA LEU A 282 -1.74 -42.19 -5.33
C LEU A 282 -2.45 -43.18 -4.39
N PHE A 283 -3.77 -43.28 -4.50
CA PHE A 283 -4.56 -44.13 -3.62
C PHE A 283 -4.33 -45.62 -3.85
N ARG A 284 -4.08 -46.07 -5.10
CA ARG A 284 -3.69 -47.47 -5.39
C ARG A 284 -2.34 -47.85 -4.80
N CYS A 285 -1.43 -46.89 -4.65
CA CYS A 285 -0.13 -47.09 -4.02
C CYS A 285 -0.18 -47.07 -2.48
N ILE A 286 -1.19 -46.46 -1.84
CA ILE A 286 -1.32 -46.45 -0.38
C ILE A 286 -1.93 -47.78 0.10
N LYS A 287 -1.09 -48.70 0.59
CA LYS A 287 -1.55 -50.04 1.02
C LYS A 287 -2.35 -50.03 2.33
N GLU A 288 -1.95 -49.19 3.29
CA GLU A 288 -2.57 -49.14 4.62
C GLU A 288 -2.95 -47.70 4.99
N PRO A 289 -4.01 -47.13 4.39
CA PRO A 289 -4.41 -45.76 4.71
C PRO A 289 -4.98 -45.66 6.13
N THR A 290 -4.73 -44.53 6.76
CA THR A 290 -5.38 -44.17 8.03
C THR A 290 -6.38 -43.04 7.81
N LYS A 291 -7.48 -43.06 8.55
CA LYS A 291 -8.51 -42.01 8.55
C LYS A 291 -8.39 -41.22 9.84
N TRP A 292 -8.14 -39.91 9.73
CA TRP A 292 -7.98 -38.99 10.84
C TRP A 292 -9.14 -37.99 10.90
N ALA A 293 -9.91 -37.99 11.99
CA ALA A 293 -10.90 -36.94 12.26
C ALA A 293 -10.19 -35.65 12.67
N ILE A 294 -10.34 -34.58 11.87
CA ILE A 294 -9.67 -33.30 12.13
C ILE A 294 -10.42 -32.55 13.22
N GLN A 295 -9.77 -32.37 14.37
CA GLN A 295 -10.28 -31.59 15.48
C GLN A 295 -9.46 -30.32 15.65
N SER A 296 -10.10 -29.25 16.09
CA SER A 296 -9.47 -27.97 16.40
C SER A 296 -10.07 -27.36 17.67
N LEU A 297 -9.47 -26.28 18.14
CA LEU A 297 -10.04 -25.42 19.18
C LEU A 297 -10.74 -24.23 18.55
N GLU A 298 -11.59 -23.56 19.32
CA GLU A 298 -11.98 -22.19 19.02
C GLU A 298 -10.93 -21.21 19.61
N PRO A 299 -10.85 -19.97 19.13
CA PRO A 299 -9.92 -18.98 19.67
C PRO A 299 -10.08 -18.78 21.19
N LEU A 300 -9.01 -19.00 21.96
CA LEU A 300 -9.05 -18.73 23.40
C LEU A 300 -8.89 -17.22 23.67
N LYS A 301 -9.56 -16.75 24.72
CA LYS A 301 -9.44 -15.36 25.20
C LYS A 301 -8.22 -15.12 26.09
N ILE A 302 -7.59 -16.19 26.58
CA ILE A 302 -6.46 -16.12 27.51
C ILE A 302 -5.63 -17.41 27.42
N PHE A 303 -4.31 -17.25 27.37
CA PHE A 303 -3.33 -18.34 27.38
C PHE A 303 -2.64 -18.50 28.73
N SER A 304 -2.74 -17.53 29.65
CA SER A 304 -2.07 -17.63 30.96
C SER A 304 -2.90 -17.07 32.10
N SER A 305 -2.85 -17.71 33.26
CA SER A 305 -3.40 -17.18 34.50
C SER A 305 -2.51 -17.58 35.67
N GLY A 306 -2.09 -16.59 36.48
CA GLY A 306 -1.21 -16.82 37.62
C GLY A 306 0.10 -17.47 37.20
N ARG A 307 0.42 -18.65 37.75
CA ARG A 307 1.62 -19.46 37.49
C ARG A 307 1.39 -20.55 36.44
N VAL A 308 0.33 -20.45 35.65
CA VAL A 308 -0.04 -21.44 34.63
C VAL A 308 -0.12 -20.79 33.25
N ILE A 309 0.61 -21.36 32.29
CA ILE A 309 0.69 -20.89 30.90
C ILE A 309 0.33 -22.03 29.94
N LEU A 310 -0.47 -21.74 28.91
CA LEU A 310 -0.80 -22.62 27.81
C LEU A 310 0.01 -22.24 26.57
N ALA A 311 0.51 -23.24 25.86
CA ALA A 311 1.26 -23.04 24.63
C ALA A 311 1.10 -24.23 23.67
N GLY A 312 1.39 -24.00 22.39
CA GLY A 312 1.20 -24.98 21.33
C GLY A 312 -0.25 -25.46 21.20
N ASP A 313 -0.45 -26.72 20.83
CA ASP A 313 -1.79 -27.31 20.64
C ASP A 313 -2.66 -27.31 21.90
N ALA A 314 -2.07 -27.12 23.10
CA ALA A 314 -2.86 -26.92 24.31
C ALA A 314 -3.59 -25.56 24.29
N ALA A 315 -3.05 -24.55 23.61
CA ALA A 315 -3.60 -23.20 23.51
C ALA A 315 -4.35 -22.94 22.19
N HIS A 316 -3.86 -23.47 21.06
CA HIS A 316 -4.33 -23.06 19.73
C HIS A 316 -4.30 -24.18 18.68
N ALA A 317 -4.68 -25.42 19.04
CA ALA A 317 -4.74 -26.50 18.07
C ALA A 317 -5.66 -26.16 16.88
N MET A 318 -5.05 -26.12 15.68
CA MET A 318 -5.65 -25.64 14.45
C MET A 318 -5.80 -26.74 13.41
N THR A 319 -6.59 -26.47 12.37
CA THR A 319 -6.67 -27.39 11.21
C THR A 319 -5.34 -27.38 10.43
N PRO A 320 -4.97 -28.47 9.73
CA PRO A 320 -3.62 -28.63 9.20
C PRO A 320 -3.33 -27.88 7.88
N HIS A 321 -4.29 -27.13 7.34
CA HIS A 321 -4.27 -26.63 5.95
C HIS A 321 -3.14 -25.64 5.64
N GLN A 322 -2.67 -24.87 6.63
CA GLN A 322 -1.49 -24.00 6.48
C GLN A 322 -0.18 -24.69 6.87
N GLY A 323 -0.22 -25.92 7.42
CA GLY A 323 0.98 -26.60 7.91
C GLY A 323 1.69 -25.89 9.08
N SER A 324 1.00 -24.99 9.79
CA SER A 324 1.61 -24.04 10.73
C SER A 324 1.55 -24.42 12.21
N GLY A 325 0.80 -25.46 12.60
CA GLY A 325 0.60 -25.82 14.01
C GLY A 325 1.91 -26.09 14.77
N ALA A 326 2.80 -26.91 14.21
CA ALA A 326 4.11 -27.16 14.80
C ALA A 326 4.96 -25.87 14.86
N GLY A 327 4.94 -25.05 13.81
CA GLY A 327 5.66 -23.77 13.76
C GLY A 327 5.19 -22.77 14.81
N GLN A 328 3.88 -22.69 15.06
CA GLN A 328 3.32 -21.84 16.11
C GLN A 328 3.69 -22.32 17.52
N ALA A 329 3.77 -23.64 17.74
CA ALA A 329 4.28 -24.19 19.00
C ALA A 329 5.79 -23.90 19.22
N VAL A 330 6.59 -23.86 18.14
CA VAL A 330 8.01 -23.44 18.18
C VAL A 330 8.13 -21.94 18.49
N GLU A 331 7.25 -21.10 17.92
CA GLU A 331 7.20 -19.67 18.22
C GLU A 331 6.86 -19.39 19.68
N ASP A 332 5.86 -20.08 20.22
CA ASP A 332 5.50 -19.96 21.64
C ASP A 332 6.69 -20.32 22.54
N ALA A 333 7.35 -21.43 22.23
CA ALA A 333 8.53 -21.90 22.95
C ALA A 333 9.66 -20.85 22.93
N TYR A 334 9.92 -20.24 21.78
CA TYR A 334 10.99 -19.25 21.61
C TYR A 334 10.72 -17.95 22.37
N VAL A 335 9.52 -17.39 22.23
CA VAL A 335 9.13 -16.15 22.91
C VAL A 335 9.07 -16.36 24.42
N LEU A 336 8.50 -17.48 24.87
CA LEU A 336 8.41 -17.80 26.29
C LEU A 336 9.80 -18.05 26.91
N ALA A 337 10.68 -18.79 26.23
CA ALA A 337 12.05 -19.00 26.69
C ALA A 337 12.83 -17.68 26.81
N ALA A 338 12.66 -16.76 25.86
CA ALA A 338 13.30 -15.46 25.90
C ALA A 338 12.82 -14.60 27.08
N LEU A 339 11.50 -14.54 27.32
CA LEU A 339 10.92 -13.83 28.46
C LEU A 339 11.40 -14.39 29.80
N LEU A 340 11.39 -15.72 29.94
CA LEU A 340 11.85 -16.40 31.15
C LEU A 340 13.35 -16.18 31.38
N SER A 341 14.17 -16.28 30.34
CA SER A 341 15.64 -16.12 30.44
C SER A 341 16.07 -14.66 30.65
N HIS A 342 15.14 -13.70 30.53
CA HIS A 342 15.46 -12.29 30.69
C HIS A 342 15.87 -11.93 32.12
N LYS A 343 16.81 -11.00 32.29
CA LYS A 343 17.35 -10.58 33.60
C LYS A 343 16.29 -10.07 34.59
N LEU A 344 15.17 -9.56 34.08
CA LEU A 344 14.06 -9.05 34.91
C LEU A 344 13.14 -10.16 35.43
N CYS A 345 13.21 -11.38 34.88
CA CYS A 345 12.40 -12.50 35.33
C CYS A 345 12.95 -13.10 36.64
N ASN A 346 12.07 -13.29 37.62
CA ASN A 346 12.36 -13.95 38.89
C ASN A 346 11.09 -14.62 39.46
N LYS A 347 11.22 -15.42 40.54
CA LYS A 347 10.09 -16.19 41.12
C LYS A 347 8.87 -15.34 41.50
N SER A 348 9.05 -14.06 41.83
CA SER A 348 7.97 -13.16 42.28
C SER A 348 7.12 -12.59 41.14
N ASN A 349 7.63 -12.59 39.90
CA ASN A 349 6.95 -11.96 38.76
C ASN A 349 6.59 -12.92 37.62
N LEU A 350 6.57 -14.23 37.89
CA LEU A 350 6.19 -15.24 36.89
C LEU A 350 4.79 -15.03 36.30
N SER A 351 3.85 -14.48 37.08
CA SER A 351 2.51 -14.12 36.58
C SER A 351 2.52 -12.97 35.58
N LEU A 352 3.48 -12.04 35.69
CA LEU A 352 3.70 -10.98 34.72
C LEU A 352 4.23 -11.55 33.41
N ILE A 353 5.16 -12.51 33.48
CA ILE A 353 5.71 -13.20 32.30
C ILE A 353 4.58 -13.86 31.50
N GLY A 354 3.68 -14.58 32.18
CA GLY A 354 2.49 -15.15 31.55
C GLY A 354 1.66 -14.11 30.81
N LYS A 355 1.36 -12.97 31.45
CA LYS A 355 0.58 -11.89 30.84
C LYS A 355 1.23 -11.28 29.60
N VAL A 356 2.55 -11.04 29.64
CA VAL A 356 3.28 -10.50 28.49
C VAL A 356 3.30 -11.51 27.34
N TYR A 357 3.52 -12.78 27.65
CA TYR A 357 3.43 -13.87 26.68
C TYR A 357 2.02 -13.95 26.05
N ASP A 358 0.96 -13.92 26.85
CA ASP A 358 -0.43 -13.94 26.37
C ASP A 358 -0.71 -12.76 25.43
N GLN A 359 -0.30 -11.56 25.82
CA GLN A 359 -0.50 -10.34 25.04
C GLN A 359 0.12 -10.42 23.63
N ILE A 360 1.27 -11.09 23.50
CA ILE A 360 1.98 -11.19 22.22
C ILE A 360 1.55 -12.41 21.41
N ARG A 361 1.48 -13.59 22.03
CA ARG A 361 1.30 -14.84 21.31
C ARG A 361 -0.16 -15.19 21.04
N ARG A 362 -1.09 -14.82 21.93
CA ARG A 362 -2.51 -15.15 21.75
C ARG A 362 -3.12 -14.54 20.49
N PRO A 363 -2.93 -13.23 20.17
CA PRO A 363 -3.51 -12.66 18.95
C PRO A 363 -2.98 -13.34 17.68
N VAL A 364 -1.67 -13.59 17.60
CA VAL A 364 -1.02 -14.23 16.46
C VAL A 364 -1.52 -15.67 16.29
N ALA A 365 -1.47 -16.47 17.37
CA ALA A 365 -1.91 -17.86 17.33
C ALA A 365 -3.39 -18.00 16.96
N ASN A 366 -4.27 -17.14 17.49
CA ASN A 366 -5.70 -17.14 17.15
C ASN A 366 -5.94 -16.74 15.68
N GLN A 367 -5.19 -15.77 15.17
CA GLN A 367 -5.25 -15.37 13.76
C GLN A 367 -4.87 -16.54 12.84
N VAL A 368 -3.77 -17.23 13.14
CA VAL A 368 -3.31 -18.39 12.35
C VAL A 368 -4.28 -19.57 12.47
N LEU A 369 -4.88 -19.79 13.64
CA LEU A 369 -5.93 -20.79 13.84
C LEU A 369 -7.15 -20.53 12.94
N ALA A 370 -7.63 -19.29 12.91
CA ALA A 370 -8.76 -18.89 12.05
C ALA A 370 -8.39 -18.99 10.55
N ALA A 371 -7.22 -18.48 10.16
CA ALA A 371 -6.74 -18.52 8.78
C ALA A 371 -6.54 -19.96 8.27
N SER A 372 -6.13 -20.89 9.14
CA SER A 372 -6.02 -22.31 8.79
C SER A 372 -7.37 -22.95 8.48
N CYS A 373 -8.44 -22.59 9.18
CA CYS A 373 -9.79 -23.04 8.85
C CYS A 373 -10.23 -22.52 7.46
N ILE A 374 -10.04 -21.23 7.21
CA ILE A 374 -10.37 -20.59 5.92
C ILE A 374 -9.60 -21.24 4.77
N SER A 375 -8.31 -21.53 4.98
CA SER A 375 -7.45 -22.17 3.98
C SER A 375 -7.99 -23.54 3.53
N GLY A 376 -8.54 -24.33 4.46
CA GLY A 376 -9.19 -25.60 4.13
C GLY A 376 -10.47 -25.43 3.31
N LYS A 377 -11.26 -24.40 3.61
CA LYS A 377 -12.47 -24.04 2.85
C LYS A 377 -12.15 -23.56 1.43
N LEU A 378 -11.04 -22.82 1.26
CA LEU A 378 -10.53 -22.43 -0.05
C LEU A 378 -10.08 -23.66 -0.84
N CYS A 379 -9.21 -24.53 -0.32
CA CYS A 379 -8.80 -25.74 -1.03
C CYS A 379 -9.98 -26.68 -1.39
N GLY A 380 -11.00 -26.70 -0.53
CA GLY A 380 -12.24 -27.46 -0.75
C GLY A 380 -13.28 -26.76 -1.63
N LEU A 381 -12.98 -25.63 -2.27
CA LEU A 381 -13.94 -24.88 -3.12
C LEU A 381 -15.32 -24.69 -2.45
N VAL A 382 -15.32 -24.34 -1.16
CA VAL A 382 -16.54 -24.04 -0.37
C VAL A 382 -16.48 -22.66 0.31
N ALA A 383 -15.44 -21.89 0.04
CA ALA A 383 -15.38 -20.49 0.46
C ALA A 383 -16.45 -19.66 -0.29
N PRO A 384 -16.85 -18.48 0.25
CA PRO A 384 -17.83 -17.62 -0.40
C PRO A 384 -17.50 -17.38 -1.89
N GLY A 385 -18.49 -17.56 -2.77
CA GLY A 385 -18.35 -17.45 -4.23
C GLY A 385 -18.23 -18.79 -4.99
N PHE A 386 -18.20 -19.91 -4.26
CA PHE A 386 -18.17 -21.28 -4.79
C PHE A 386 -19.43 -22.09 -4.44
N GLU A 387 -20.51 -21.45 -4.02
CA GLU A 387 -21.76 -22.10 -3.62
C GLU A 387 -22.31 -22.99 -4.74
N GLU A 388 -22.24 -22.51 -5.97
CA GLU A 388 -22.74 -23.16 -7.19
C GLU A 388 -21.81 -24.24 -7.77
N VAL A 389 -20.58 -24.36 -7.26
CA VAL A 389 -19.62 -25.36 -7.78
C VAL A 389 -19.98 -26.74 -7.28
N GLU A 390 -20.03 -27.72 -8.17
CA GLU A 390 -20.25 -29.13 -7.86
C GLU A 390 -18.96 -29.95 -8.04
N GLU A 391 -18.90 -31.12 -7.39
CA GLU A 391 -17.78 -32.05 -7.63
C GLU A 391 -17.85 -32.56 -9.08
N GLY A 392 -16.74 -32.49 -9.82
CA GLY A 392 -16.74 -32.83 -11.25
C GLY A 392 -16.99 -31.64 -12.18
N ASP A 393 -17.29 -30.45 -11.67
CA ASP A 393 -17.60 -29.29 -12.51
C ASP A 393 -16.37 -28.83 -13.30
N ALA A 394 -16.36 -29.09 -14.61
CA ALA A 394 -15.29 -28.70 -15.51
C ALA A 394 -15.35 -27.23 -15.95
N ASN A 395 -16.47 -26.53 -15.67
CA ASN A 395 -16.74 -25.17 -16.17
C ASN A 395 -16.54 -24.08 -15.11
N VAL A 396 -15.87 -24.38 -14.00
CA VAL A 396 -15.54 -23.37 -12.99
C VAL A 396 -14.66 -22.29 -13.62
N PRO A 397 -15.06 -21.00 -13.62
CA PRO A 397 -14.28 -19.94 -14.26
C PRO A 397 -12.86 -19.84 -13.70
N PHE A 398 -11.87 -19.79 -14.59
CA PHE A 398 -10.45 -19.78 -14.21
C PHE A 398 -10.07 -18.58 -13.32
N GLU A 399 -10.69 -17.42 -13.54
CA GLU A 399 -10.52 -16.22 -12.70
C GLU A 399 -10.99 -16.44 -11.25
N LYS A 400 -12.05 -17.25 -11.04
CA LYS A 400 -12.48 -17.61 -9.68
C LYS A 400 -11.45 -18.51 -9.01
N LEU A 401 -10.89 -19.47 -9.74
CA LEU A 401 -9.87 -20.40 -9.22
C LEU A 401 -8.57 -19.66 -8.86
N THR A 402 -8.09 -18.74 -9.71
CA THR A 402 -6.86 -17.95 -9.46
C THR A 402 -7.03 -16.98 -8.28
N LYS A 403 -8.14 -16.23 -8.23
CA LYS A 403 -8.46 -15.36 -7.09
C LYS A 403 -8.47 -16.10 -5.75
N LEU A 404 -8.99 -17.34 -5.73
CA LEU A 404 -9.00 -18.19 -4.54
C LEU A 404 -7.58 -18.53 -4.07
N ILE A 405 -6.66 -18.82 -4.99
CA ILE A 405 -5.27 -19.11 -4.65
C ILE A 405 -4.53 -17.84 -4.21
N ASP A 406 -4.86 -16.68 -4.77
CA ASP A 406 -4.33 -15.41 -4.26
C ASP A 406 -4.75 -15.18 -2.81
N ASP A 407 -6.00 -15.48 -2.46
CA ASP A 407 -6.50 -15.35 -1.09
C ASP A 407 -5.89 -16.40 -0.15
N PHE A 408 -5.66 -17.64 -0.61
CA PHE A 408 -4.88 -18.65 0.12
C PHE A 408 -3.44 -18.17 0.36
N GLY A 409 -2.80 -17.57 -0.66
CA GLY A 409 -1.47 -16.99 -0.60
C GLY A 409 -1.38 -15.85 0.41
N LYS A 410 -2.31 -14.88 0.36
CA LYS A 410 -2.42 -13.77 1.33
C LYS A 410 -2.53 -14.28 2.76
N GLY A 411 -3.35 -15.30 3.01
CA GLY A 411 -3.52 -15.90 4.33
C GLY A 411 -2.25 -16.57 4.89
N MET A 412 -1.26 -16.82 4.04
CA MET A 412 0.03 -17.43 4.37
C MET A 412 1.19 -16.43 4.38
N GLU A 413 1.00 -15.18 3.96
CA GLU A 413 2.13 -14.23 3.80
C GLU A 413 2.91 -13.96 5.08
N TRP A 414 2.25 -13.98 6.24
CA TRP A 414 2.87 -13.81 7.56
C TRP A 414 4.04 -14.79 7.80
N VAL A 415 3.99 -15.96 7.15
CA VAL A 415 4.99 -17.02 7.25
C VAL A 415 6.36 -16.61 6.70
N TRP A 416 6.42 -15.67 5.76
CA TRP A 416 7.67 -15.22 5.11
C TRP A 416 7.86 -13.69 5.04
N LYS A 417 6.82 -12.90 5.36
CA LYS A 417 6.91 -11.42 5.44
C LYS A 417 7.21 -10.91 6.85
N GLU A 418 6.89 -11.68 7.88
CA GLU A 418 7.02 -11.27 9.29
C GLU A 418 8.06 -12.12 10.02
N SER A 419 8.76 -11.57 11.03
CA SER A 419 9.79 -12.30 11.78
C SER A 419 9.36 -12.64 13.22
N ALA A 420 9.61 -13.88 13.65
CA ALA A 420 9.40 -14.31 15.04
C ALA A 420 10.35 -13.59 16.01
N GLU A 421 11.46 -13.05 15.48
CA GLU A 421 12.36 -12.19 16.23
C GLU A 421 11.70 -10.86 16.62
N ASP A 422 10.77 -10.36 15.81
CA ASP A 422 10.04 -9.13 16.11
C ASP A 422 9.08 -9.37 17.28
N ASP A 423 8.38 -10.50 17.28
CA ASP A 423 7.47 -10.90 18.37
C ASP A 423 8.25 -11.04 19.69
N LYS A 424 9.42 -11.71 19.65
CA LYS A 424 10.32 -11.81 20.79
C LYS A 424 10.74 -10.42 21.30
N ARG A 425 11.18 -9.54 20.39
CA ARG A 425 11.60 -8.16 20.75
C ARG A 425 10.46 -7.36 21.37
N ARG A 426 9.24 -7.45 20.83
CA ARG A 426 8.05 -6.81 21.41
C ARG A 426 7.75 -7.34 22.82
N ALA A 427 7.82 -8.66 23.00
CA ALA A 427 7.61 -9.28 24.31
C ALA A 427 8.63 -8.79 25.35
N ILE A 428 9.92 -8.79 25.00
CA ILE A 428 10.98 -8.28 25.89
C ILE A 428 10.78 -6.79 26.19
N GLY A 429 10.45 -5.97 25.19
CA GLY A 429 10.21 -4.54 25.39
C GLY A 429 9.06 -4.26 26.37
N ILE A 430 7.96 -5.02 26.30
CA ILE A 430 6.86 -4.90 27.26
C ILE A 430 7.31 -5.31 28.67
N LEU A 431 8.10 -6.39 28.80
CA LEU A 431 8.62 -6.84 30.10
C LEU A 431 9.56 -5.81 30.73
N GLU A 432 10.45 -5.22 29.94
CA GLU A 432 11.36 -4.15 30.37
C GLU A 432 10.59 -2.92 30.84
N HIS A 433 9.56 -2.55 30.10
CA HIS A 433 8.70 -1.43 30.44
C HIS A 433 7.95 -1.63 31.78
N LEU A 434 7.30 -2.79 31.95
CA LEU A 434 6.57 -3.09 33.19
C LEU A 434 7.49 -3.28 34.40
N GLY A 435 8.79 -3.52 34.18
CA GLY A 435 9.81 -3.65 35.23
C GLY A 435 10.41 -2.34 35.73
N THR A 436 10.34 -1.23 34.98
CA THR A 436 10.96 0.06 35.34
C THR A 436 10.03 1.05 36.04
N GLY A 437 8.71 0.82 36.03
CA GLY A 437 7.73 1.69 36.71
C GLY A 437 7.56 3.08 36.08
N GLU A 438 8.04 3.27 34.85
CA GLU A 438 7.76 4.46 34.04
C GLU A 438 6.46 4.26 33.24
N ASP A 439 5.67 5.30 33.02
CA ASP A 439 4.45 5.25 32.21
C ASP A 439 4.80 5.37 30.71
N VAL A 440 4.47 4.35 29.90
CA VAL A 440 4.51 4.40 28.42
C VAL A 440 3.19 3.85 27.91
N CYS A 441 2.47 4.66 27.14
CA CYS A 441 1.25 4.22 26.44
C CYS A 441 1.60 3.23 25.32
N TYR A 442 1.29 1.95 25.51
CA TYR A 442 1.06 1.04 24.39
C TYR A 442 -0.42 1.09 24.01
N SER A 443 -0.71 1.42 22.76
CA SER A 443 -2.04 1.27 22.17
C SER A 443 -2.25 -0.19 21.78
N PHE A 444 -3.17 -0.88 22.44
CA PHE A 444 -3.57 -2.24 22.11
C PHE A 444 -4.65 -2.21 21.02
N HIS A 445 -4.41 -2.89 19.90
CA HIS A 445 -5.47 -3.30 18.98
C HIS A 445 -5.64 -4.81 19.08
N LEU A 446 -6.67 -5.24 19.84
CA LEU A 446 -7.27 -6.56 19.64
C LEU A 446 -8.31 -6.39 18.55
N GLY A 447 -7.98 -6.79 17.33
CA GLY A 447 -8.98 -6.91 16.27
C GLY A 447 -9.94 -8.05 16.62
N ASP A 448 -11.22 -7.73 16.80
CA ASP A 448 -12.28 -8.73 16.79
C ASP A 448 -13.00 -8.65 15.44
N SER A 449 -13.05 -9.79 14.76
CA SER A 449 -13.62 -9.97 13.44
C SER A 449 -15.09 -10.35 13.54
N SER A 450 -15.95 -9.41 13.90
CA SER A 450 -17.39 -9.49 13.60
C SER A 450 -18.02 -8.11 13.65
N GLY A 451 -18.43 -7.61 12.49
CA GLY A 451 -19.04 -6.29 12.34
C GLY A 451 -20.29 -6.13 13.21
N GLY A 452 -20.19 -5.21 14.17
CA GLY A 452 -21.28 -4.69 15.00
C GLY A 452 -20.79 -3.41 15.71
N PRO A 453 -21.66 -2.45 16.06
CA PRO A 453 -21.22 -1.13 16.48
C PRO A 453 -20.59 -1.19 17.88
N GLN A 454 -19.40 -0.58 18.06
CA GLN A 454 -18.80 -0.43 19.39
C GLN A 454 -18.84 1.03 19.88
N PHE A 455 -19.44 1.20 21.06
CA PHE A 455 -19.36 2.38 21.91
C PHE A 455 -18.01 2.43 22.63
N THR A 456 -17.37 3.60 22.69
CA THR A 456 -16.14 3.82 23.46
C THR A 456 -16.45 4.18 24.91
N PHE A 457 -15.98 3.40 25.88
CA PHE A 457 -15.91 3.81 27.29
C PHE A 457 -14.52 4.38 27.59
N ALA A 458 -14.46 5.60 28.14
CA ALA A 458 -13.24 6.19 28.69
C ALA A 458 -13.20 6.00 30.22
N LEU A 459 -12.29 5.16 30.72
CA LEU A 459 -11.98 5.06 32.15
C LEU A 459 -10.80 6.00 32.48
N LYS A 460 -11.11 7.20 32.98
CA LYS A 460 -10.14 8.04 33.70
C LYS A 460 -10.10 7.59 35.16
N ALA A 461 -9.08 6.82 35.55
CA ALA A 461 -8.77 6.59 36.95
C ALA A 461 -7.66 7.54 37.41
N ARG A 462 -8.04 8.62 38.12
CA ARG A 462 -7.11 9.39 38.96
C ARG A 462 -6.81 8.55 40.22
N HIS A 463 -5.55 8.20 40.44
CA HIS A 463 -5.13 7.69 41.75
C HIS A 463 -5.12 8.84 42.77
N ARG A 464 -6.12 8.87 43.65
CA ARG A 464 -6.00 9.46 44.99
C ARG A 464 -5.96 8.32 46.00
N ARG A 465 -4.92 8.27 46.82
CA ARG A 465 -4.85 7.43 48.02
C ARG A 465 -6.09 7.68 48.89
N PHE A 466 -6.83 6.63 49.22
CA PHE A 466 -7.57 6.55 50.48
C PHE A 466 -7.58 5.13 51.04
N ILE A 467 -7.57 5.09 52.36
CA ILE A 467 -7.45 3.97 53.28
C ILE A 467 -8.87 3.54 53.70
N ASN A 468 -9.05 2.23 53.93
CA ASN A 468 -10.12 1.52 54.64
C ASN A 468 -11.53 1.31 54.03
N ASP A 469 -11.91 0.04 54.09
CA ASP A 469 -13.20 -0.65 54.35
C ASP A 469 -14.51 -0.32 53.60
N SER A 470 -15.20 -1.43 53.29
CA SER A 470 -16.62 -1.66 52.95
C SER A 470 -17.09 -1.62 51.47
N THR A 471 -17.94 -2.61 51.18
CA THR A 471 -18.47 -3.18 49.91
C THR A 471 -19.13 -2.21 48.90
N PRO A 472 -19.07 -2.49 47.57
CA PRO A 472 -19.90 -1.82 46.57
C PRO A 472 -21.14 -2.63 46.14
N THR A 473 -22.28 -1.94 46.08
CA THR A 473 -23.59 -2.34 45.52
C THR A 473 -23.67 -2.12 44.00
N TYR A 474 -24.49 -2.92 43.30
CA TYR A 474 -24.73 -2.80 41.84
C TYR A 474 -26.19 -2.41 41.54
N ASP A 475 -26.39 -1.45 40.62
CA ASP A 475 -27.69 -1.08 40.03
C ASP A 475 -27.81 -1.60 38.59
N PHE A 476 -29.00 -2.06 38.20
CA PHE A 476 -29.31 -2.58 36.85
C PHE A 476 -30.14 -1.59 36.03
N PHE A 477 -29.82 -1.45 34.74
CA PHE A 477 -30.68 -0.79 33.73
C PHE A 477 -31.06 -1.77 32.62
N THR A 478 -32.32 -1.76 32.19
CA THR A 478 -32.88 -2.55 31.08
C THR A 478 -33.12 -1.68 29.84
N PHE A 479 -32.88 -2.24 28.65
CA PHE A 479 -33.28 -1.66 27.35
C PHE A 479 -34.16 -2.64 26.57
N SER A 480 -35.20 -2.12 25.90
CA SER A 480 -36.06 -2.84 24.96
C SER A 480 -35.98 -2.16 23.59
N ALA A 481 -35.79 -2.94 22.52
CA ALA A 481 -35.83 -2.46 21.12
C ALA A 481 -37.09 -2.96 20.41
N VAL A 482 -37.75 -2.09 19.65
CA VAL A 482 -38.88 -2.40 18.76
C VAL A 482 -38.39 -2.34 17.31
N VAL A 483 -38.67 -3.39 16.54
CA VAL A 483 -38.41 -3.46 15.10
C VAL A 483 -39.71 -3.19 14.35
N SER A 484 -39.72 -2.25 13.41
CA SER A 484 -40.77 -2.13 12.39
C SER A 484 -40.20 -2.50 11.02
N SER A 485 -40.95 -3.33 10.29
CA SER A 485 -40.67 -3.74 8.92
C SER A 485 -41.47 -2.87 7.94
N GLN A 486 -40.82 -2.47 6.84
CA GLN A 486 -41.53 -2.14 5.61
C GLN A 486 -40.83 -2.82 4.43
N SER A 487 -41.65 -3.54 3.66
CA SER A 487 -41.33 -4.21 2.41
C SER A 487 -41.64 -3.28 1.23
N SER A 488 -40.78 -3.28 0.22
CA SER A 488 -41.17 -2.90 -1.14
C SER A 488 -40.36 -3.73 -2.15
N GLY A 489 -41.09 -4.33 -3.09
CA GLY A 489 -40.62 -5.38 -4.00
C GLY A 489 -39.86 -4.86 -5.22
N ALA A 490 -39.10 -5.77 -5.82
CA ALA A 490 -38.43 -5.61 -7.10
C ALA A 490 -39.39 -5.66 -8.30
N PRO A 491 -39.07 -5.00 -9.43
CA PRO A 491 -39.52 -5.40 -10.76
C PRO A 491 -38.45 -6.23 -11.50
N PRO A 492 -38.86 -7.04 -12.52
CA PRO A 492 -38.03 -8.09 -13.10
C PRO A 492 -37.11 -7.64 -14.23
N SER A 493 -36.08 -8.47 -14.43
CA SER A 493 -35.10 -8.48 -15.52
C SER A 493 -35.71 -8.49 -16.94
N THR A 494 -35.03 -7.85 -17.88
CA THR A 494 -35.01 -8.30 -19.29
C THR A 494 -33.57 -8.47 -19.75
N ALA A 495 -33.27 -9.71 -20.15
CA ALA A 495 -32.02 -10.11 -20.77
C ALA A 495 -32.03 -9.72 -22.25
N VAL A 496 -30.89 -9.25 -22.76
CA VAL A 496 -30.59 -9.29 -24.20
C VAL A 496 -29.24 -9.96 -24.37
N ALA A 497 -29.28 -11.19 -24.87
CA ALA A 497 -28.12 -11.91 -25.36
C ALA A 497 -27.79 -11.41 -26.77
N THR A 498 -26.50 -11.16 -27.05
CA THR A 498 -25.96 -11.36 -28.40
C THR A 498 -24.51 -11.84 -28.29
N SER A 499 -24.30 -13.03 -28.86
CA SER A 499 -23.03 -13.71 -29.11
C SER A 499 -22.25 -13.06 -30.26
N LEU A 500 -20.92 -13.21 -30.29
CA LEU A 500 -20.06 -13.53 -31.47
C LEU A 500 -18.55 -13.60 -31.06
N PRO A 501 -17.62 -14.15 -31.88
CA PRO A 501 -16.73 -15.29 -31.52
C PRO A 501 -15.21 -14.91 -31.50
N PRO A 502 -14.25 -15.87 -31.39
CA PRO A 502 -12.90 -15.62 -30.88
C PRO A 502 -11.86 -15.24 -31.96
N SER A 503 -10.88 -14.40 -31.61
CA SER A 503 -9.58 -14.40 -32.30
C SER A 503 -8.42 -13.85 -31.43
N THR A 504 -7.47 -14.76 -31.16
CA THR A 504 -6.00 -14.63 -31.06
C THR A 504 -5.37 -13.24 -30.94
N VAL A 505 -4.69 -12.98 -29.81
CA VAL A 505 -3.79 -11.83 -29.61
C VAL A 505 -2.33 -12.29 -29.72
N GLN A 506 -1.65 -11.78 -30.76
CA GLN A 506 -0.18 -11.74 -30.88
C GLN A 506 0.32 -10.40 -30.32
N SER A 507 1.47 -10.46 -29.64
CA SER A 507 2.12 -9.32 -29.00
C SER A 507 2.77 -8.36 -29.99
N THR A 508 2.39 -7.07 -29.94
CA THR A 508 3.23 -5.95 -30.39
C THR A 508 3.06 -4.80 -29.40
N ALA A 509 4.18 -4.39 -28.81
CA ALA A 509 4.29 -3.19 -28.00
C ALA A 509 4.19 -1.97 -28.92
N THR A 510 3.09 -1.24 -28.82
CA THR A 510 2.89 0.05 -29.47
C THR A 510 2.47 1.05 -28.40
N SER A 511 3.20 2.16 -28.34
CA SER A 511 2.82 3.41 -27.72
C SER A 511 1.35 3.72 -27.99
N ILE A 512 0.56 3.84 -26.91
CA ILE A 512 -0.86 4.18 -26.98
C ILE A 512 -0.97 5.65 -27.41
N VAL A 513 -1.01 5.86 -28.71
CA VAL A 513 -1.71 7.00 -29.32
C VAL A 513 -3.16 6.54 -29.44
N THR A 514 -4.02 6.99 -28.54
CA THR A 514 -5.47 6.75 -28.65
C THR A 514 -6.00 7.50 -29.88
N THR A 515 -6.19 6.81 -30.99
CA THR A 515 -7.08 7.25 -32.07
C THR A 515 -8.53 7.24 -31.56
N PRO A 516 -9.36 8.25 -31.86
CA PRO A 516 -10.75 8.29 -31.37
C PRO A 516 -11.56 7.15 -31.99
N PRO A 517 -12.53 6.54 -31.27
CA PRO A 517 -13.45 5.60 -31.88
C PRO A 517 -14.36 6.35 -32.87
N THR A 518 -14.24 6.04 -34.15
CA THR A 518 -15.24 6.42 -35.15
C THR A 518 -16.43 5.47 -35.05
N GLY A 519 -17.44 5.85 -34.27
CA GLY A 519 -18.76 5.23 -34.14
C GLY A 519 -19.70 6.17 -33.39
N PRO A 520 -21.02 6.19 -33.69
CA PRO A 520 -21.89 7.31 -33.33
C PRO A 520 -22.10 7.41 -31.81
N THR A 521 -21.58 8.48 -31.21
CA THR A 521 -21.73 8.84 -29.80
C THR A 521 -23.11 9.41 -29.52
N SER A 522 -23.89 8.77 -28.65
CA SER A 522 -25.02 9.40 -27.96
C SER A 522 -24.72 9.43 -26.46
N GLY A 523 -24.36 10.60 -25.91
CA GLY A 523 -24.32 10.78 -24.46
C GLY A 523 -23.57 11.99 -23.87
N GLY A 524 -22.67 12.67 -24.60
CA GLY A 524 -21.96 13.86 -24.07
C GLY A 524 -22.83 15.14 -24.09
N ILE A 525 -22.55 16.10 -23.20
CA ILE A 525 -23.22 17.42 -23.23
C ILE A 525 -22.63 18.21 -24.41
N PRO A 526 -23.41 18.52 -25.47
CA PRO A 526 -22.89 19.20 -26.64
C PRO A 526 -22.39 20.60 -26.28
N PHE A 527 -21.16 20.93 -26.71
CA PHE A 527 -20.63 22.28 -26.57
C PHE A 527 -21.15 23.18 -27.71
N PRO A 528 -21.60 24.42 -27.43
CA PRO A 528 -22.04 25.33 -28.49
C PRO A 528 -20.88 25.65 -29.43
N PRO A 529 -21.12 25.89 -30.74
CA PRO A 529 -20.06 26.30 -31.64
C PRO A 529 -19.35 27.55 -31.10
N VAL A 530 -18.02 27.50 -31.06
CA VAL A 530 -17.18 28.59 -30.52
C VAL A 530 -17.53 29.92 -31.20
N GLY A 531 -17.80 30.94 -30.40
CA GLY A 531 -18.21 32.28 -30.86
C GLY A 531 -19.72 32.50 -30.97
N THR A 532 -20.54 31.46 -30.75
CA THR A 532 -22.01 31.59 -30.78
C THR A 532 -22.64 31.85 -29.41
N PHE A 533 -21.92 31.55 -28.33
CA PHE A 533 -22.44 31.76 -26.98
C PHE A 533 -22.53 33.27 -26.66
N PRO A 534 -23.69 33.79 -26.24
CA PRO A 534 -23.88 35.21 -26.06
C PRO A 534 -23.07 35.74 -24.88
N LYS A 535 -22.45 36.92 -25.06
CA LYS A 535 -21.77 37.64 -23.99
C LYS A 535 -22.81 38.38 -23.13
N ASP A 536 -23.16 37.80 -21.98
CA ASP A 536 -24.15 38.34 -21.04
C ASP A 536 -23.65 38.16 -19.60
N PHE A 537 -23.38 39.27 -18.93
CA PHE A 537 -22.89 39.29 -17.55
C PHE A 537 -23.99 39.39 -16.50
N SER A 538 -25.26 39.33 -16.91
CA SER A 538 -26.38 39.27 -15.98
C SER A 538 -26.40 37.95 -15.20
N PRO A 539 -27.15 37.86 -14.08
CA PRO A 539 -27.36 36.60 -13.39
C PRO A 539 -27.90 35.48 -14.30
N ALA A 540 -28.76 35.82 -15.27
CA ALA A 540 -29.25 34.85 -16.24
C ALA A 540 -28.15 34.36 -17.19
N GLY A 541 -27.22 35.24 -17.58
CA GLY A 541 -26.05 34.86 -18.36
C GLY A 541 -25.08 33.96 -17.58
N PHE A 542 -24.90 34.23 -16.29
CA PHE A 542 -24.11 33.40 -15.37
C PHE A 542 -24.71 31.99 -15.23
N GLU A 543 -26.02 31.88 -15.02
CA GLU A 543 -26.69 30.58 -14.95
C GLU A 543 -26.62 29.82 -16.28
N ARG A 544 -26.83 30.50 -17.43
CA ARG A 544 -26.65 29.87 -18.75
C ARG A 544 -25.25 29.33 -18.99
N LEU A 545 -24.23 29.95 -18.39
CA LEU A 545 -22.86 29.45 -18.50
C LEU A 545 -22.67 28.17 -17.67
N TRP A 546 -23.29 28.08 -16.50
CA TRP A 546 -23.34 26.85 -15.70
C TRP A 546 -24.23 25.76 -16.31
N ASP A 547 -25.26 26.13 -17.08
CA ASP A 547 -26.09 25.16 -17.81
C ASP A 547 -25.27 24.36 -18.84
N LEU A 548 -24.17 24.93 -19.38
CA LEU A 548 -23.25 24.18 -20.24
C LEU A 548 -22.54 23.05 -19.49
N VAL A 549 -22.29 23.23 -18.20
CA VAL A 549 -21.65 22.22 -17.34
C VAL A 549 -22.68 21.20 -16.86
N GLY A 550 -23.87 21.65 -16.49
CA GLY A 550 -24.92 20.82 -15.91
C GLY A 550 -24.90 20.82 -14.37
N PRO A 551 -25.53 19.82 -13.72
CA PRO A 551 -25.66 19.78 -12.26
C PRO A 551 -24.30 19.79 -11.55
N VAL A 552 -24.22 20.57 -10.47
CA VAL A 552 -23.03 20.71 -9.60
C VAL A 552 -23.39 20.21 -8.22
N GLU A 553 -22.57 19.31 -7.67
CA GLU A 553 -22.73 18.82 -6.31
C GLU A 553 -22.46 19.96 -5.30
N PRO A 554 -23.41 20.25 -4.38
CA PRO A 554 -23.18 21.25 -3.35
C PRO A 554 -22.20 20.71 -2.29
N PRO A 555 -21.35 21.57 -1.71
CA PRO A 555 -20.46 21.12 -0.65
C PRO A 555 -21.25 20.75 0.63
N PRO A 556 -20.75 19.80 1.45
CA PRO A 556 -21.42 19.38 2.69
C PRO A 556 -21.55 20.50 3.74
N PHE A 557 -20.78 21.57 3.61
CA PHE A 557 -20.89 22.80 4.39
C PHE A 557 -20.33 23.98 3.59
N THR A 558 -20.77 25.19 3.93
CA THR A 558 -20.44 26.43 3.22
C THR A 558 -19.81 27.50 4.11
N THR A 559 -19.24 27.09 5.25
CA THR A 559 -18.60 27.98 6.20
C THR A 559 -17.14 27.60 6.40
N THR A 560 -16.25 28.59 6.32
CA THR A 560 -14.83 28.40 6.58
C THR A 560 -14.61 27.92 8.00
N ARG A 561 -13.95 26.77 8.15
CA ARG A 561 -13.65 26.21 9.47
C ARG A 561 -12.38 26.83 10.04
N ALA A 562 -12.46 27.27 11.29
CA ALA A 562 -11.28 27.73 12.01
C ALA A 562 -10.28 26.57 12.20
N ALA A 563 -8.99 26.93 12.26
CA ALA A 563 -7.94 26.00 12.63
C ALA A 563 -8.01 25.67 14.13
N GLN A 564 -7.91 24.39 14.48
CA GLN A 564 -7.65 23.99 15.87
C GLN A 564 -6.13 23.98 16.08
N THR A 565 -5.62 24.91 16.87
CA THR A 565 -4.17 25.02 17.17
C THR A 565 -3.92 24.85 18.68
N PRO A 566 -2.80 24.24 19.09
CA PRO A 566 -1.72 23.72 18.26
C PRO A 566 -2.10 22.40 17.56
N ILE A 567 -1.57 22.18 16.36
CA ILE A 567 -1.69 20.90 15.66
C ILE A 567 -0.63 19.96 16.25
N ALA A 568 -1.07 18.87 16.87
CA ALA A 568 -0.18 17.81 17.30
C ALA A 568 0.20 16.94 16.09
N LEU A 569 1.49 16.86 15.78
CA LEU A 569 1.98 15.85 14.85
C LEU A 569 1.91 14.47 15.51
N PRO A 570 1.55 13.41 14.76
CA PRO A 570 1.73 12.06 15.24
C PRO A 570 3.22 11.78 15.47
N SER A 571 3.52 10.79 16.33
CA SER A 571 4.89 10.32 16.53
C SER A 571 5.53 9.91 15.21
N SER A 572 6.85 10.10 15.09
CA SER A 572 7.61 9.60 13.93
C SER A 572 7.26 8.13 13.68
N PRO A 573 7.03 7.76 12.42
CA PRO A 573 6.57 6.43 12.10
C PRO A 573 7.70 5.43 12.41
N PRO A 574 7.42 4.28 13.05
CA PRO A 574 8.46 3.37 13.51
C PRO A 574 9.33 2.86 12.34
N ALA A 575 10.56 2.45 12.65
CA ALA A 575 11.47 1.81 11.69
C ALA A 575 10.98 0.39 11.37
N LEU A 576 9.86 0.31 10.66
CA LEU A 576 9.23 -0.93 10.20
C LEU A 576 10.00 -1.55 9.02
N TYR A 577 10.81 -0.75 8.34
CA TYR A 577 11.64 -1.15 7.22
C TYR A 577 13.11 -1.04 7.59
N PRO A 578 13.96 -1.97 7.12
CA PRO A 578 15.39 -1.81 7.20
C PRO A 578 15.84 -0.50 6.54
N GLU A 579 16.89 0.14 7.06
CA GLU A 579 17.39 1.41 6.54
C GLU A 579 17.79 1.34 5.06
N TRP A 580 18.19 0.17 4.55
CA TRP A 580 18.49 0.00 3.13
C TRP A 580 17.25 0.02 2.23
N PHE A 581 16.05 -0.26 2.77
CA PHE A 581 14.79 -0.21 2.04
C PHE A 581 14.07 1.11 2.23
N SER A 582 14.01 1.63 3.46
CA SER A 582 13.48 2.96 3.74
C SER A 582 14.46 3.71 4.62
N PRO A 583 15.31 4.57 4.03
CA PRO A 583 16.37 5.22 4.79
C PRO A 583 15.78 6.26 5.74
N SER A 584 16.30 6.31 6.97
CA SER A 584 15.90 7.30 7.96
C SER A 584 16.24 8.71 7.45
N PRO A 585 15.29 9.67 7.48
CA PRO A 585 15.52 11.02 6.96
C PRO A 585 16.77 11.70 7.53
N ARG A 586 17.02 11.53 8.83
CA ARG A 586 18.19 12.10 9.52
C ARG A 586 19.54 11.52 9.08
N ASN A 587 19.53 10.36 8.41
CA ASN A 587 20.75 9.66 7.96
C ASN A 587 21.06 9.96 6.49
N ILE A 588 20.22 10.70 5.77
CA ILE A 588 20.48 11.08 4.38
C ILE A 588 21.54 12.18 4.34
N LEU A 589 22.81 11.82 4.19
CA LEU A 589 23.91 12.81 4.09
C LEU A 589 23.90 13.84 5.23
N PRO A 590 23.96 13.40 6.52
CA PRO A 590 23.68 14.24 7.69
C PRO A 590 24.55 15.49 7.82
N ASP A 591 25.75 15.46 7.22
CA ASP A 591 26.73 16.54 7.25
C ASP A 591 26.45 17.66 6.23
N LEU A 592 25.55 17.41 5.27
CA LEU A 592 25.18 18.40 4.26
C LEU A 592 23.96 19.20 4.70
N LYS A 593 23.99 20.52 4.48
CA LYS A 593 22.88 21.43 4.83
C LYS A 593 22.33 22.14 3.60
N LEU A 594 21.03 22.38 3.59
CA LEU A 594 20.38 23.25 2.61
C LEU A 594 20.89 24.70 2.78
N PRO A 595 21.00 25.47 1.68
CA PRO A 595 21.43 26.86 1.74
C PRO A 595 20.61 27.70 2.73
N LYS A 596 21.22 28.73 3.29
CA LYS A 596 20.50 29.68 4.15
C LYS A 596 19.37 30.35 3.37
N GLY A 597 18.17 30.37 3.95
CA GLY A 597 16.98 30.93 3.31
C GLY A 597 16.34 30.03 2.25
N PHE A 598 16.74 28.75 2.17
CA PHE A 598 16.14 27.79 1.27
C PHE A 598 14.63 27.63 1.52
N ILE A 599 13.85 27.65 0.45
CA ILE A 599 12.39 27.50 0.51
C ILE A 599 12.02 26.03 0.37
N PHE A 600 11.50 25.43 1.42
CA PHE A 600 11.01 24.06 1.41
C PHE A 600 9.52 24.08 1.69
N GLY A 601 8.75 23.63 0.71
CA GLY A 601 7.31 23.81 0.72
C GLY A 601 6.52 22.63 0.19
N VAL A 602 5.23 22.88 0.05
CA VAL A 602 4.24 21.99 -0.58
C VAL A 602 3.53 22.76 -1.70
N ALA A 603 2.89 22.04 -2.61
CA ALA A 603 2.14 22.64 -3.71
C ALA A 603 0.70 22.09 -3.81
N THR A 604 -0.21 22.95 -4.28
CA THR A 604 -1.60 22.64 -4.67
C THR A 604 -2.05 23.49 -5.87
N ALA A 605 -3.20 23.12 -6.46
CA ALA A 605 -3.85 23.86 -7.54
C ALA A 605 -5.35 24.01 -7.27
N ALA A 606 -5.90 25.20 -7.55
CA ALA A 606 -7.26 25.61 -7.20
C ALA A 606 -8.33 24.57 -7.58
N TYR A 607 -8.40 24.17 -8.86
CA TYR A 607 -9.39 23.18 -9.31
C TYR A 607 -9.23 21.82 -8.61
N GLN A 608 -7.99 21.41 -8.30
CA GLN A 608 -7.70 20.10 -7.76
C GLN A 608 -8.06 19.96 -6.28
N VAL A 609 -8.02 21.05 -5.50
CA VAL A 609 -8.22 21.02 -4.04
C VAL A 609 -9.40 21.83 -3.52
N GLU A 610 -9.82 22.92 -4.19
CA GLU A 610 -10.76 23.86 -3.57
C GLU A 610 -12.17 23.31 -3.44
N GLY A 611 -12.69 22.67 -4.49
CA GLY A 611 -14.10 22.36 -4.61
C GLY A 611 -14.95 23.62 -4.61
N ALA A 612 -16.15 23.55 -4.01
CA ALA A 612 -17.09 24.67 -3.92
C ALA A 612 -17.29 25.35 -5.29
N ALA A 613 -17.49 24.51 -6.33
CA ALA A 613 -17.28 24.91 -7.71
C ALA A 613 -18.20 26.05 -8.19
N LYS A 614 -19.39 26.19 -7.61
CA LYS A 614 -20.40 27.23 -7.92
C LYS A 614 -20.68 28.20 -6.76
N ASN A 615 -19.87 28.16 -5.70
CA ASN A 615 -20.07 29.04 -4.53
C ASN A 615 -19.52 30.45 -4.78
N GLU A 616 -20.13 31.43 -4.11
CA GLU A 616 -19.62 32.81 -3.99
C GLU A 616 -19.26 33.46 -5.33
N GLY A 617 -20.04 33.19 -6.37
CA GLY A 617 -19.92 33.83 -7.68
C GLY A 617 -18.82 33.25 -8.59
N LYS A 618 -18.19 32.12 -8.24
CA LYS A 618 -17.25 31.42 -9.13
C LYS A 618 -17.95 31.04 -10.45
N GLY A 619 -17.37 31.43 -11.59
CA GLY A 619 -17.75 30.91 -12.91
C GLY A 619 -17.17 29.51 -13.17
N PRO A 620 -17.73 28.74 -14.10
CA PRO A 620 -17.17 27.44 -14.46
C PRO A 620 -15.87 27.60 -15.24
N SER A 621 -14.94 26.68 -15.01
CA SER A 621 -13.75 26.45 -15.82
C SER A 621 -14.02 25.38 -16.89
N ILE A 622 -13.09 25.21 -17.83
CA ILE A 622 -13.16 24.12 -18.81
C ILE A 622 -13.09 22.74 -18.14
N TRP A 623 -12.44 22.62 -16.99
CA TRP A 623 -12.38 21.36 -16.26
C TRP A 623 -13.71 20.99 -15.59
N ASP A 624 -14.49 21.98 -15.13
CA ASP A 624 -15.86 21.75 -14.63
C ASP A 624 -16.74 21.10 -15.72
N TRP A 625 -16.58 21.51 -16.98
CA TRP A 625 -17.27 20.89 -18.14
C TRP A 625 -16.66 19.54 -18.55
N ASN A 626 -15.33 19.46 -18.61
CA ASN A 626 -14.58 18.28 -19.06
C ASN A 626 -14.88 17.04 -18.22
N SER A 627 -14.93 17.19 -16.88
CA SER A 627 -15.12 16.06 -15.96
C SER A 627 -16.45 15.34 -16.14
N ARG A 628 -17.39 15.95 -16.89
CA ARG A 628 -18.72 15.40 -17.20
C ARG A 628 -18.82 14.83 -18.62
N GLN A 629 -17.74 14.90 -19.40
CA GLN A 629 -17.73 14.32 -20.74
C GLN A 629 -17.36 12.83 -20.67
N PRO A 630 -17.93 11.98 -21.55
CA PRO A 630 -17.60 10.56 -21.59
C PRO A 630 -16.09 10.32 -21.74
N GLY A 631 -15.46 9.65 -20.77
CA GLY A 631 -14.01 9.39 -20.79
C GLY A 631 -13.14 10.62 -20.47
N GLY A 632 -13.71 11.74 -20.02
CA GLY A 632 -12.96 12.93 -19.62
C GLY A 632 -12.19 12.75 -18.30
N VAL A 633 -12.75 11.95 -17.38
CA VAL A 633 -12.13 11.53 -16.10
C VAL A 633 -12.37 10.04 -15.90
N ILE A 634 -11.32 9.28 -15.55
CA ILE A 634 -11.32 7.81 -15.55
C ILE A 634 -12.26 7.19 -14.50
N ASP A 635 -12.40 7.84 -13.34
CA ASP A 635 -13.24 7.37 -12.24
C ASP A 635 -14.58 8.10 -12.13
N ASN A 636 -14.90 8.93 -13.14
CA ASN A 636 -16.10 9.77 -13.22
C ASN A 636 -16.28 10.75 -12.06
N THR A 637 -15.23 11.08 -11.31
CA THR A 637 -15.28 12.15 -10.30
C THR A 637 -15.26 13.53 -10.93
N THR A 638 -15.76 14.53 -10.20
CA THR A 638 -15.79 15.94 -10.62
C THR A 638 -15.00 16.84 -9.67
N GLY A 639 -14.66 18.04 -10.13
CA GLY A 639 -14.05 19.09 -9.31
C GLY A 639 -15.02 19.82 -8.37
N ASP A 640 -16.24 19.30 -8.16
CA ASP A 640 -17.30 20.02 -7.46
C ASP A 640 -16.99 20.22 -5.96
N VAL A 641 -16.51 19.15 -5.30
CA VAL A 641 -16.24 19.10 -3.85
C VAL A 641 -14.77 18.79 -3.55
N VAL A 642 -14.18 17.80 -4.22
CA VAL A 642 -12.79 17.34 -4.02
C VAL A 642 -12.42 17.14 -2.55
N ASP A 643 -11.35 17.76 -2.03
CA ASP A 643 -11.04 17.80 -0.60
C ASP A 643 -11.69 18.98 0.15
N LEU A 644 -12.36 19.90 -0.57
CA LEU A 644 -13.02 21.09 -0.06
C LEU A 644 -12.10 22.09 0.67
N GLN A 645 -10.87 22.27 0.20
CA GLN A 645 -9.93 23.25 0.73
C GLN A 645 -10.51 24.67 0.76
N TYR A 646 -11.45 25.02 -0.12
CA TYR A 646 -12.10 26.34 -0.11
C TYR A 646 -12.66 26.74 1.27
N TYR A 647 -13.21 25.78 2.02
CA TYR A 647 -13.72 26.00 3.36
C TYR A 647 -12.82 25.43 4.47
N LEU A 648 -11.77 24.69 4.11
CA LEU A 648 -10.86 24.01 5.05
C LEU A 648 -9.43 24.58 5.07
N TYR A 649 -9.12 25.57 4.23
CA TYR A 649 -7.76 26.08 4.07
C TYR A 649 -7.12 26.56 5.37
N LYS A 650 -7.86 27.13 6.33
CA LYS A 650 -7.26 27.54 7.63
C LYS A 650 -6.73 26.33 8.39
N GLN A 651 -7.44 25.20 8.34
CA GLN A 651 -7.00 23.94 8.92
C GLN A 651 -5.79 23.38 8.17
N ASP A 652 -5.87 23.37 6.84
CA ASP A 652 -4.79 22.85 5.99
C ASP A 652 -3.49 23.68 6.15
N VAL A 653 -3.58 25.01 6.20
CA VAL A 653 -2.45 25.93 6.46
C VAL A 653 -1.82 25.65 7.82
N ALA A 654 -2.64 25.49 8.87
CA ALA A 654 -2.13 25.17 10.20
C ALA A 654 -1.41 23.81 10.24
N ARG A 655 -1.90 22.82 9.48
CA ARG A 655 -1.29 21.49 9.36
C ARG A 655 0.05 21.53 8.62
N VAL A 656 0.11 22.29 7.52
CA VAL A 656 1.34 22.54 6.78
C VAL A 656 2.38 23.25 7.65
N ALA A 657 1.99 24.28 8.40
CA ALA A 657 2.88 24.94 9.36
C ALA A 657 3.40 23.95 10.42
N ALA A 658 2.57 23.02 10.89
CA ALA A 658 2.95 22.05 11.92
C ALA A 658 4.05 21.08 11.48
N ILE A 659 4.08 20.66 10.20
CA ILE A 659 5.17 19.84 9.66
C ILE A 659 6.46 20.64 9.43
N GLY A 660 6.44 21.97 9.64
CA GLY A 660 7.62 22.83 9.66
C GLY A 660 8.08 23.31 8.29
N VAL A 661 7.29 23.13 7.23
CA VAL A 661 7.60 23.72 5.93
C VAL A 661 7.42 25.23 5.98
N ASN A 662 8.19 25.98 5.19
CA ASN A 662 8.25 27.44 5.26
C ASN A 662 7.55 28.15 4.09
N ALA A 663 6.98 27.41 3.14
CA ALA A 663 6.18 27.97 2.06
C ALA A 663 5.10 27.01 1.54
N HIS A 664 4.06 27.59 0.94
CA HIS A 664 3.02 26.86 0.22
C HIS A 664 2.78 27.56 -1.12
N SER A 665 2.96 26.80 -2.21
CA SER A 665 2.66 27.22 -3.58
C SER A 665 1.25 26.80 -3.94
N PHE A 666 0.35 27.76 -4.16
CA PHE A 666 -1.04 27.48 -4.59
C PHE A 666 -1.40 28.32 -5.81
N SER A 667 -2.43 27.91 -6.55
CA SER A 667 -2.95 28.70 -7.67
C SER A 667 -4.21 29.47 -7.30
N ILE A 668 -4.46 30.56 -8.04
CA ILE A 668 -5.72 31.30 -7.98
C ILE A 668 -6.59 30.86 -9.13
N SER A 669 -7.86 30.57 -8.85
CA SER A 669 -8.81 30.26 -9.90
C SER A 669 -9.24 31.52 -10.64
N TRP A 670 -8.90 31.62 -11.92
CA TRP A 670 -9.26 32.79 -12.74
C TRP A 670 -10.78 33.00 -12.74
N ALA A 671 -11.56 31.93 -12.87
CA ALA A 671 -13.01 31.99 -12.88
C ALA A 671 -13.63 32.38 -11.51
N ARG A 672 -12.86 32.35 -10.40
CA ARG A 672 -13.30 32.97 -9.14
C ARG A 672 -13.15 34.48 -9.13
N ILE A 673 -12.15 35.03 -9.82
CA ILE A 673 -11.90 36.48 -9.86
C ILE A 673 -12.71 37.15 -10.97
N PHE A 674 -12.72 36.54 -12.16
CA PHE A 674 -13.51 36.96 -13.32
C PHE A 674 -14.40 35.78 -13.76
N PRO A 675 -15.67 35.74 -13.34
CA PRO A 675 -16.56 34.60 -13.62
C PRO A 675 -16.76 34.31 -15.12
N PHE A 676 -16.64 35.33 -15.97
CA PHE A 676 -16.71 35.19 -17.44
C PHE A 676 -15.32 35.30 -18.10
N GLY A 677 -14.25 35.40 -17.31
CA GLY A 677 -12.86 35.45 -17.75
C GLY A 677 -12.39 36.73 -18.45
N THR A 678 -13.26 37.41 -19.21
CA THR A 678 -12.85 38.53 -20.06
C THR A 678 -12.44 39.76 -19.26
N ALA A 679 -11.67 40.67 -19.86
CA ALA A 679 -11.18 41.88 -19.20
C ALA A 679 -12.31 42.84 -18.74
N ASP A 680 -13.46 42.80 -19.42
CA ASP A 680 -14.68 43.54 -19.10
C ASP A 680 -15.67 42.73 -18.24
N SER A 681 -15.35 41.49 -17.88
CA SER A 681 -16.13 40.73 -16.90
C SER A 681 -16.14 41.48 -15.56
N PRO A 682 -17.29 41.53 -14.86
CA PRO A 682 -17.33 42.01 -13.49
C PRO A 682 -16.32 41.25 -12.62
N VAL A 683 -15.59 41.98 -11.79
CA VAL A 683 -14.71 41.38 -10.79
C VAL A 683 -15.58 40.84 -9.65
N ASN A 684 -15.38 39.57 -9.30
CA ASN A 684 -16.03 38.98 -8.15
C ASN A 684 -15.23 39.27 -6.87
N GLN A 685 -15.74 40.20 -6.06
CA GLN A 685 -15.09 40.62 -4.83
C GLN A 685 -14.95 39.48 -3.82
N ALA A 686 -15.93 38.57 -3.72
CA ALA A 686 -15.86 37.44 -2.81
C ALA A 686 -14.68 36.50 -3.14
N GLY A 687 -14.36 36.32 -4.42
CA GLY A 687 -13.17 35.59 -4.86
C GLY A 687 -11.87 36.26 -4.42
N LEU A 688 -11.77 37.59 -4.55
CA LEU A 688 -10.60 38.33 -4.06
C LEU A 688 -10.46 38.26 -2.54
N ASP A 689 -11.58 38.39 -1.81
CA ASP A 689 -11.61 38.33 -0.35
C ASP A 689 -11.20 36.93 0.15
N HIS A 690 -11.65 35.86 -0.52
CA HIS A 690 -11.22 34.49 -0.23
C HIS A 690 -9.71 34.34 -0.30
N TYR A 691 -9.08 34.66 -1.44
CA TYR A 691 -7.63 34.52 -1.56
C TYR A 691 -6.85 35.50 -0.68
N SER A 692 -7.42 36.67 -0.35
CA SER A 692 -6.85 37.56 0.65
C SER A 692 -6.76 36.88 2.02
N ASP A 693 -7.85 36.26 2.49
CA ASP A 693 -7.87 35.54 3.79
C ASP A 693 -6.99 34.28 3.75
N VAL A 694 -6.90 33.58 2.62
CA VAL A 694 -5.94 32.48 2.42
C VAL A 694 -4.50 32.98 2.59
N ILE A 695 -4.11 34.05 1.89
CA ILE A 695 -2.76 34.65 1.97
C ILE A 695 -2.46 35.12 3.39
N ASP A 696 -3.40 35.82 4.02
CA ASP A 696 -3.21 36.35 5.37
C ASP A 696 -3.09 35.21 6.40
N SER A 697 -3.83 34.11 6.21
CA SER A 697 -3.71 32.90 7.04
C SER A 697 -2.32 32.26 6.94
N HIS A 698 -1.74 32.20 5.74
CA HIS A 698 -0.37 31.71 5.53
C HIS A 698 0.66 32.57 6.27
N ILE A 699 0.59 33.90 6.08
CA ILE A 699 1.50 34.85 6.73
C ILE A 699 1.40 34.73 8.25
N GLN A 700 0.19 34.65 8.80
CA GLN A 700 -0.05 34.47 10.24
C GLN A 700 0.53 33.16 10.77
N ALA A 701 0.51 32.09 9.97
CA ALA A 701 1.08 30.80 10.33
C ALA A 701 2.60 30.70 10.11
N GLY A 702 3.24 31.76 9.59
CA GLY A 702 4.67 31.76 9.27
C GLY A 702 5.03 30.95 8.02
N VAL A 703 4.05 30.68 7.14
CA VAL A 703 4.24 29.97 5.87
C VAL A 703 4.22 31.00 4.74
N GLY A 704 5.26 31.06 3.91
CA GLY A 704 5.34 31.98 2.78
C GLY A 704 4.34 31.63 1.67
N PRO A 705 3.42 32.53 1.28
CA PRO A 705 2.50 32.29 0.17
C PRO A 705 3.20 32.52 -1.18
N ILE A 706 3.12 31.53 -2.05
CA ILE A 706 3.61 31.58 -3.43
C ILE A 706 2.43 31.33 -4.36
N VAL A 707 2.26 32.19 -5.37
CA VAL A 707 1.03 32.22 -6.16
C VAL A 707 1.30 31.90 -7.61
N THR A 708 0.55 30.91 -8.14
CA THR A 708 0.40 30.67 -9.57
C THR A 708 -0.88 31.33 -10.08
N LEU A 709 -0.79 32.19 -11.09
CA LEU A 709 -1.96 32.90 -11.64
C LEU A 709 -2.90 31.98 -12.41
N PHE A 710 -2.35 31.01 -13.15
CA PHE A 710 -3.14 30.08 -13.95
C PHE A 710 -2.60 28.67 -13.85
N HIS A 711 -3.48 27.76 -13.46
CA HIS A 711 -3.21 26.33 -13.38
C HIS A 711 -4.34 25.57 -14.08
N TRP A 712 -4.36 25.70 -15.41
CA TRP A 712 -5.15 24.92 -16.38
C TRP A 712 -6.67 25.14 -16.34
N ASP A 713 -7.19 25.83 -15.34
CA ASP A 713 -8.61 26.09 -15.08
C ASP A 713 -9.15 27.29 -15.88
N THR A 714 -8.99 27.22 -17.21
CA THR A 714 -9.46 28.26 -18.15
C THR A 714 -10.95 28.55 -17.95
N PRO A 715 -11.37 29.81 -17.74
CA PRO A 715 -12.80 30.13 -17.63
C PRO A 715 -13.56 29.63 -18.86
N LEU A 716 -14.64 28.87 -18.65
CA LEU A 716 -15.41 28.22 -19.71
C LEU A 716 -15.98 29.24 -20.71
N ALA A 717 -16.29 30.45 -20.24
CA ALA A 717 -16.75 31.55 -21.07
C ALA A 717 -15.73 31.90 -22.17
N LEU A 718 -14.43 31.93 -21.87
CA LEU A 718 -13.39 32.25 -22.86
C LEU A 718 -13.29 31.16 -23.94
N GLN A 719 -13.52 29.91 -23.54
CA GLN A 719 -13.61 28.79 -24.46
C GLN A 719 -14.84 28.92 -25.36
N ALA A 720 -16.01 29.21 -24.79
CA ALA A 720 -17.24 29.41 -25.53
C ALA A 720 -17.19 30.64 -26.47
N TYR A 721 -16.53 31.72 -26.07
CA TYR A 721 -16.47 32.97 -26.84
C TYR A 721 -15.49 32.90 -28.01
N TYR A 722 -14.35 32.25 -27.86
CA TYR A 722 -13.31 32.28 -28.90
C TYR A 722 -12.32 31.11 -28.88
N GLY A 723 -12.47 30.10 -28.02
CA GLY A 723 -11.59 28.93 -27.96
C GLY A 723 -10.36 29.11 -27.07
N GLY A 724 -10.47 29.95 -26.04
CA GLY A 724 -9.49 30.02 -24.96
C GLY A 724 -8.08 30.32 -25.45
N PHE A 725 -7.08 29.54 -25.01
CA PHE A 725 -5.68 29.76 -25.34
C PHE A 725 -5.31 29.50 -26.81
N THR A 726 -6.19 28.88 -27.60
CA THR A 726 -5.94 28.76 -29.05
C THR A 726 -6.24 30.05 -29.83
N SER A 727 -6.77 31.08 -29.15
CA SER A 727 -7.03 32.39 -29.73
C SER A 727 -6.09 33.46 -29.20
N PRO A 728 -5.59 34.38 -30.04
CA PRO A 728 -4.75 35.50 -29.58
C PRO A 728 -5.50 36.49 -28.67
N ARG A 729 -6.83 36.46 -28.64
CA ARG A 729 -7.65 37.33 -27.77
C ARG A 729 -7.44 37.07 -26.28
N ILE A 730 -7.00 35.86 -25.92
CA ILE A 730 -6.76 35.46 -24.53
C ILE A 730 -5.69 36.30 -23.83
N VAL A 731 -4.76 36.89 -24.59
CA VAL A 731 -3.58 37.60 -24.07
C VAL A 731 -4.02 38.80 -23.22
N ASP A 732 -4.89 39.65 -23.76
CA ASP A 732 -5.34 40.86 -23.06
C ASP A 732 -6.23 40.52 -21.85
N ASP A 733 -7.09 39.50 -21.99
CA ASP A 733 -7.95 39.02 -20.91
C ASP A 733 -7.10 38.49 -19.74
N PHE A 734 -6.07 37.68 -20.02
CA PHE A 734 -5.15 37.17 -19.01
C PHE A 734 -4.33 38.29 -18.36
N VAL A 735 -3.80 39.23 -19.15
CA VAL A 735 -3.01 40.35 -18.61
C VAL A 735 -3.86 41.25 -17.71
N ASN A 736 -5.14 41.46 -18.05
CA ASN A 736 -6.05 42.21 -17.18
C ASN A 736 -6.36 41.47 -15.87
N TYR A 737 -6.56 40.16 -15.94
CA TYR A 737 -6.70 39.31 -14.76
C TYR A 737 -5.45 39.39 -13.87
N ALA A 738 -4.26 39.20 -14.44
CA ALA A 738 -2.99 39.29 -13.73
C ALA A 738 -2.82 40.64 -13.03
N LYS A 739 -3.09 41.76 -13.72
CA LYS A 739 -3.04 43.11 -13.12
C LYS A 739 -3.97 43.25 -11.91
N THR A 740 -5.16 42.66 -11.97
CA THR A 740 -6.14 42.71 -10.88
C THR A 740 -5.64 41.95 -9.66
N VAL A 741 -5.17 40.72 -9.86
CA VAL A 741 -4.60 39.86 -8.82
C VAL A 741 -3.34 40.47 -8.21
N PHE A 742 -2.40 40.96 -9.04
CA PHE A 742 -1.20 41.64 -8.56
C PHE A 742 -1.54 42.84 -7.70
N ARG A 743 -2.51 43.67 -8.12
CA ARG A 743 -2.93 44.83 -7.33
C ARG A 743 -3.52 44.43 -5.99
N ALA A 744 -4.36 43.39 -5.96
CA ALA A 744 -5.03 42.94 -4.75
C ALA A 744 -4.05 42.39 -3.70
N PHE A 745 -3.00 41.68 -4.12
CA PHE A 745 -2.10 40.96 -3.21
C PHE A 745 -0.66 41.51 -3.17
N ASN A 746 -0.43 42.68 -3.77
CA ASN A 746 0.87 43.35 -3.73
C ASN A 746 1.37 43.52 -2.29
N GLY A 747 2.67 43.34 -2.09
CA GLY A 747 3.31 43.45 -0.78
C GLY A 747 3.21 42.19 0.09
N ARG A 748 2.22 41.32 -0.12
CA ARG A 748 2.00 40.09 0.68
C ARG A 748 2.57 38.84 0.03
N VAL A 749 2.47 38.72 -1.29
CA VAL A 749 3.07 37.63 -2.07
C VAL A 749 4.40 38.08 -2.67
N LYS A 750 5.44 37.25 -2.55
CA LYS A 750 6.81 37.58 -2.98
C LYS A 750 7.29 36.80 -4.19
N THR A 751 6.71 35.63 -4.46
CA THR A 751 7.09 34.78 -5.58
C THR A 751 5.84 34.45 -6.38
N TRP A 752 5.91 34.68 -7.69
CA TRP A 752 4.79 34.57 -8.60
C TRP A 752 5.11 33.66 -9.78
N TYR A 753 4.16 32.82 -10.16
CA TYR A 753 4.17 32.08 -11.41
C TYR A 753 3.02 32.54 -12.29
N THR A 754 3.27 32.87 -13.56
CA THR A 754 2.17 33.17 -14.47
C THR A 754 1.39 31.91 -14.80
N PHE A 755 2.10 30.82 -15.13
CA PHE A 755 1.51 29.59 -15.64
C PHE A 755 2.17 28.37 -14.98
N ASN A 756 1.35 27.35 -14.72
CA ASN A 756 1.79 25.99 -14.42
C ASN A 756 1.92 25.17 -15.71
N GLU A 757 3.04 24.48 -15.90
CA GLU A 757 3.30 23.50 -16.97
C GLU A 757 2.60 23.82 -18.32
N PRO A 758 2.88 24.98 -18.95
CA PRO A 758 2.12 25.45 -20.12
C PRO A 758 2.07 24.41 -21.25
N ARG A 759 3.15 23.67 -21.44
CA ARG A 759 3.30 22.67 -22.51
C ARG A 759 2.42 21.46 -22.25
N VAL A 760 2.21 21.04 -20.99
CA VAL A 760 1.26 19.96 -20.63
C VAL A 760 -0.16 20.40 -20.94
N TYR A 761 -0.57 21.55 -20.42
CA TYR A 761 -1.89 22.11 -20.70
C TYR A 761 -2.18 22.20 -22.20
N CYS A 762 -1.25 22.77 -22.97
CA CYS A 762 -1.42 22.90 -24.42
C CYS A 762 -1.46 21.54 -25.16
N GLY A 763 -0.79 20.51 -24.64
CA GLY A 763 -0.93 19.14 -25.13
C GLY A 763 -2.34 18.60 -24.87
N PHE A 764 -2.84 18.74 -23.64
CA PHE A 764 -4.17 18.24 -23.24
C PHE A 764 -5.30 18.82 -24.08
N ILE A 765 -5.27 20.12 -24.38
CA ILE A 765 -6.37 20.75 -25.12
C ILE A 765 -6.52 20.24 -26.56
N SER A 766 -5.49 19.58 -27.11
CA SER A 766 -5.54 18.98 -28.45
C SER A 766 -6.34 17.68 -28.50
N GLY A 767 -6.54 17.04 -27.35
CA GLY A 767 -7.28 15.79 -27.19
C GLY A 767 -8.76 16.01 -26.89
N TYR A 768 -9.53 14.93 -27.04
CA TYR A 768 -10.92 14.90 -26.59
C TYR A 768 -10.98 14.97 -25.06
N PRO A 769 -11.97 15.67 -24.47
CA PRO A 769 -13.05 16.44 -25.12
C PRO A 769 -12.69 17.90 -25.40
N PHE A 770 -11.54 18.39 -24.94
CA PHE A 770 -11.13 19.79 -25.08
C PHE A 770 -11.06 20.26 -26.53
N ASN A 771 -10.69 19.37 -27.45
CA ASN A 771 -10.60 19.66 -28.89
C ASN A 771 -11.93 20.07 -29.54
N GLN A 772 -13.07 19.89 -28.86
CA GLN A 772 -14.36 20.40 -29.30
C GLN A 772 -14.49 21.91 -29.14
N THR A 773 -13.60 22.53 -28.37
CA THR A 773 -13.64 23.95 -28.00
C THR A 773 -12.55 24.78 -28.68
N LEU A 774 -11.86 24.23 -29.69
CA LEU A 774 -10.79 24.92 -30.40
C LEU A 774 -11.30 26.14 -31.18
N THR A 775 -10.46 27.16 -31.29
CA THR A 775 -10.74 28.33 -32.13
C THR A 775 -10.98 27.88 -33.59
N PRO A 776 -12.02 28.43 -34.28
CA PRO A 776 -12.25 28.13 -35.68
C PRO A 776 -10.98 28.35 -36.53
N GLY A 777 -10.59 27.32 -37.29
CA GLY A 777 -9.37 27.32 -38.11
C GLY A 777 -8.15 26.71 -37.44
N VAL A 778 -8.21 26.37 -36.14
CA VAL A 778 -7.17 25.62 -35.42
C VAL A 778 -7.65 24.18 -35.24
N ASN A 779 -6.88 23.22 -35.74
CA ASN A 779 -7.16 21.79 -35.55
C ASN A 779 -6.32 21.21 -34.39
N SER A 780 -6.59 19.96 -33.99
CA SER A 780 -5.88 19.28 -32.90
C SER A 780 -4.35 19.27 -33.06
N SER A 781 -3.80 19.14 -34.27
CA SER A 781 -2.35 19.11 -34.48
C SER A 781 -1.70 20.49 -34.35
N MET A 782 -2.44 21.57 -34.63
CA MET A 782 -1.99 22.96 -34.48
C MET A 782 -2.20 23.49 -33.05
N ALA A 783 -3.23 22.99 -32.35
CA ALA A 783 -3.66 23.50 -31.06
C ALA A 783 -2.55 23.63 -29.99
N PRO A 784 -1.65 22.64 -29.81
CA PRO A 784 -0.60 22.76 -28.80
C PRO A 784 0.31 23.98 -29.02
N TYR A 785 0.68 24.24 -30.27
CA TYR A 785 1.63 25.31 -30.62
C TYR A 785 0.97 26.69 -30.64
N HIS A 786 -0.27 26.80 -31.11
CA HIS A 786 -1.05 28.05 -31.02
C HIS A 786 -1.31 28.42 -29.56
N CYS A 787 -1.61 27.42 -28.72
CA CYS A 787 -1.76 27.61 -27.29
C CYS A 787 -0.47 28.09 -26.62
N VAL A 788 0.67 27.43 -26.88
CA VAL A 788 1.96 27.86 -26.34
C VAL A 788 2.31 29.27 -26.81
N TYR A 789 2.11 29.58 -28.09
CA TYR A 789 2.36 30.91 -28.65
C TYR A 789 1.59 32.01 -27.90
N ASN A 790 0.29 31.79 -27.65
CA ASN A 790 -0.52 32.75 -26.91
C ASN A 790 -0.18 32.80 -25.41
N LEU A 791 0.17 31.67 -24.80
CA LEU A 791 0.64 31.61 -23.40
C LEU A 791 1.94 32.39 -23.20
N LEU A 792 2.92 32.25 -24.10
CA LEU A 792 4.17 32.99 -24.05
C LEU A 792 3.93 34.50 -24.17
N ARG A 793 3.03 34.93 -25.07
CA ARG A 793 2.63 36.35 -25.20
C ARG A 793 1.92 36.85 -23.94
N ALA A 794 1.02 36.05 -23.38
CA ALA A 794 0.33 36.36 -22.13
C ALA A 794 1.30 36.43 -20.93
N HIS A 795 2.32 35.58 -20.90
CA HIS A 795 3.40 35.58 -19.90
C HIS A 795 4.20 36.88 -19.98
N ALA A 796 4.72 37.21 -21.17
CA ALA A 796 5.48 38.44 -21.38
C ALA A 796 4.65 39.69 -21.04
N GLY A 797 3.37 39.72 -21.44
CA GLY A 797 2.45 40.80 -21.10
C GLY A 797 2.20 40.93 -19.59
N ALA A 798 2.03 39.82 -18.88
CA ALA A 798 1.84 39.81 -17.43
C ALA A 798 3.10 40.26 -16.68
N VAL A 799 4.28 39.84 -17.13
CA VAL A 799 5.57 40.26 -16.55
C VAL A 799 5.83 41.75 -16.80
N LYS A 800 5.52 42.25 -18.01
CA LYS A 800 5.57 43.67 -18.33
C LYS A 800 4.64 44.47 -17.43
N ALA A 801 3.43 43.97 -17.17
CA ALA A 801 2.49 44.58 -16.22
C ALA A 801 3.01 44.54 -14.77
N PHE A 802 3.55 43.40 -14.32
CA PHE A 802 4.15 43.24 -12.99
C PHE A 802 5.25 44.27 -12.74
N ARG A 803 6.17 44.43 -13.70
CA ARG A 803 7.27 45.40 -13.66
C ARG A 803 6.74 46.84 -13.72
N ALA A 804 5.81 47.16 -14.63
CA ALA A 804 5.25 48.49 -14.78
C ALA A 804 4.44 48.96 -13.54
N MET A 805 3.81 48.03 -12.84
CA MET A 805 3.06 48.30 -11.60
C MET A 805 3.95 48.34 -10.35
N ASN A 806 5.27 48.10 -10.49
CA ASN A 806 6.21 48.00 -9.38
C ASN A 806 5.76 47.00 -8.30
N ILE A 807 5.24 45.85 -8.72
CA ILE A 807 4.84 44.79 -7.79
C ILE A 807 6.07 44.27 -7.07
N SER A 808 5.99 44.14 -5.75
CA SER A 808 7.11 43.63 -4.96
C SER A 808 7.28 42.13 -5.18
N GLY A 809 8.51 41.68 -5.44
CA GLY A 809 8.83 40.25 -5.52
C GLY A 809 9.52 39.87 -6.82
N GLU A 810 9.38 38.60 -7.17
CA GLU A 810 9.91 37.99 -8.38
C GLU A 810 8.83 37.18 -9.11
N ILE A 811 8.97 37.06 -10.44
CA ILE A 811 7.99 36.41 -11.29
C ILE A 811 8.64 35.50 -12.33
N SER A 812 8.05 34.33 -12.55
CA SER A 812 8.44 33.37 -13.59
C SER A 812 7.22 32.55 -14.04
N PHE A 813 7.45 31.37 -14.62
CA PHE A 813 6.46 30.33 -14.90
C PHE A 813 7.10 28.96 -14.65
N LYS A 814 6.27 27.94 -14.39
CA LYS A 814 6.74 26.59 -14.08
C LYS A 814 6.86 25.79 -15.37
N ASN A 815 8.08 25.42 -15.75
CA ASN A 815 8.32 24.41 -16.79
C ASN A 815 8.08 23.02 -16.21
N ASP A 816 8.11 21.98 -17.04
CA ASP A 816 8.09 20.59 -16.60
C ASP A 816 8.89 19.69 -17.56
N ASP A 817 8.78 18.38 -17.39
CA ASP A 817 9.49 17.34 -18.14
C ASP A 817 10.99 17.23 -17.80
N PHE A 818 11.82 16.66 -18.68
CA PHE A 818 13.26 16.44 -18.42
C PHE A 818 14.18 16.61 -19.63
N VAL A 819 15.48 16.79 -19.34
CA VAL A 819 16.58 16.59 -20.29
C VAL A 819 17.21 15.24 -19.98
N GLY A 820 16.94 14.25 -20.84
CA GLY A 820 17.34 12.86 -20.63
C GLY A 820 18.59 12.46 -21.41
N PRO A 821 19.38 11.50 -20.91
CA PRO A 821 20.45 10.91 -21.70
C PRO A 821 19.91 10.07 -22.89
N PRO A 822 20.70 9.89 -23.95
CA PRO A 822 20.36 8.94 -25.01
C PRO A 822 20.27 7.51 -24.45
N TRP A 823 19.34 6.71 -24.95
CA TRP A 823 19.14 5.34 -24.50
C TRP A 823 20.34 4.45 -24.82
N ARG A 824 20.85 4.53 -26.06
CA ARG A 824 22.12 3.91 -26.44
C ARG A 824 23.21 4.97 -26.42
N ALA A 825 24.14 4.84 -25.47
CA ALA A 825 25.20 5.84 -25.23
C ALA A 825 26.05 6.20 -26.47
N ASN A 826 26.20 5.28 -27.43
CA ASN A 826 27.00 5.47 -28.65
C ASN A 826 26.14 5.65 -29.92
N SER A 827 24.85 5.97 -29.80
CA SER A 827 23.96 6.19 -30.94
C SER A 827 23.81 7.68 -31.23
N THR A 828 24.25 8.12 -32.41
CA THR A 828 24.05 9.50 -32.87
C THR A 828 22.57 9.83 -33.03
N GLU A 829 21.75 8.87 -33.49
CA GLU A 829 20.30 9.07 -33.62
C GLU A 829 19.61 9.25 -32.26
N ASP A 830 20.03 8.52 -31.22
CA ASP A 830 19.44 8.68 -29.88
C ASP A 830 19.85 10.01 -29.26
N ILE A 831 21.08 10.48 -29.53
CA ILE A 831 21.54 11.81 -29.11
C ILE A 831 20.68 12.88 -29.77
N GLU A 832 20.45 12.78 -31.09
CA GLU A 832 19.58 13.72 -31.80
C GLU A 832 18.13 13.66 -31.31
N ALA A 833 17.59 12.46 -31.07
CA ALA A 833 16.25 12.29 -30.50
C ALA A 833 16.12 12.91 -29.09
N ALA A 834 17.15 12.81 -28.25
CA ALA A 834 17.19 13.46 -26.94
C ALA A 834 17.22 15.00 -27.05
N GLU A 835 17.93 15.55 -28.04
CA GLU A 835 17.89 17.00 -28.34
C GLU A 835 16.52 17.45 -28.83
N ARG A 836 15.86 16.66 -29.68
CA ARG A 836 14.48 16.93 -30.12
C ARG A 836 13.51 16.88 -28.94
N HIS A 837 13.59 15.84 -28.10
CA HIS A 837 12.79 15.76 -26.88
C HIS A 837 12.95 17.02 -26.03
N THR A 838 14.19 17.43 -25.77
CA THR A 838 14.50 18.64 -25.00
C THR A 838 13.90 19.89 -25.64
N ALA A 839 14.03 20.04 -26.96
CA ALA A 839 13.49 21.20 -27.69
C ALA A 839 11.95 21.25 -27.65
N PHE A 840 11.26 20.13 -27.90
CA PHE A 840 9.80 20.09 -27.96
C PHE A 840 9.11 20.03 -26.59
N ARG A 841 9.80 19.56 -25.54
CA ARG A 841 9.23 19.44 -24.18
C ARG A 841 9.51 20.65 -23.30
N ILE A 842 10.75 21.16 -23.31
CA ILE A 842 11.19 22.25 -22.43
C ILE A 842 11.58 23.49 -23.24
N GLY A 843 12.40 23.33 -24.28
CA GLY A 843 12.94 24.42 -25.10
C GLY A 843 11.84 25.26 -25.76
N VAL A 844 10.72 24.65 -26.11
CA VAL A 844 9.54 25.32 -26.67
C VAL A 844 9.06 26.49 -25.82
N LEU A 845 9.23 26.42 -24.50
CA LEU A 845 8.96 27.53 -23.58
C LEU A 845 10.25 28.26 -23.17
N SER A 846 11.31 27.49 -22.95
CA SER A 846 12.52 28.01 -22.30
C SER A 846 13.46 28.76 -23.25
N ASP A 847 13.58 28.38 -24.53
CA ASP A 847 14.40 29.13 -25.50
C ASP A 847 13.87 30.55 -25.71
N PRO A 848 12.55 30.76 -25.94
CA PRO A 848 11.99 32.11 -26.08
C PRO A 848 12.24 33.00 -24.86
N VAL A 849 12.20 32.46 -23.64
CA VAL A 849 12.28 33.28 -22.43
C VAL A 849 13.70 33.45 -21.91
N TYR A 850 14.54 32.40 -21.96
CA TYR A 850 15.83 32.40 -21.28
C TYR A 850 17.04 32.46 -22.21
N ALA A 851 16.90 32.14 -23.49
CA ALA A 851 18.06 32.01 -24.39
C ALA A 851 18.03 32.97 -25.59
N THR A 852 17.01 32.90 -26.45
CA THR A 852 17.07 33.48 -27.80
C THR A 852 16.01 34.55 -28.06
N GLY A 853 14.90 34.55 -27.30
CA GLY A 853 13.73 35.37 -27.65
C GLY A 853 12.82 34.72 -28.69
N ASP A 854 13.21 33.56 -29.24
CA ASP A 854 12.50 32.91 -30.36
C ASP A 854 12.42 31.39 -30.12
N TRP A 855 11.70 30.69 -30.99
CA TRP A 855 11.56 29.25 -30.93
C TRP A 855 12.90 28.50 -31.05
N PRO A 856 13.02 27.28 -30.49
CA PRO A 856 14.14 26.40 -30.79
C PRO A 856 14.27 26.16 -32.29
N LYS A 857 15.51 26.23 -32.83
CA LYS A 857 15.75 26.08 -34.27
C LYS A 857 15.21 24.74 -34.82
N ILE A 858 15.38 23.66 -34.06
CA ILE A 858 14.86 22.32 -34.40
C ILE A 858 13.35 22.36 -34.68
N MET A 859 12.59 23.14 -33.89
CA MET A 859 11.15 23.29 -34.08
C MET A 859 10.84 24.11 -35.32
N THR A 860 11.52 25.23 -35.56
CA THR A 860 11.27 26.05 -36.77
C THR A 860 11.68 25.36 -38.07
N ASP A 861 12.68 24.49 -38.01
CA ASP A 861 13.11 23.67 -39.13
C ASP A 861 12.11 22.53 -39.41
N THR A 862 11.42 22.01 -38.39
CA THR A 862 10.46 20.89 -38.51
C THR A 862 9.04 21.37 -38.79
N LEU A 863 8.60 22.45 -38.13
CA LEU A 863 7.21 22.91 -38.12
C LEU A 863 7.01 24.14 -39.00
N PRO A 864 6.10 24.07 -39.97
CA PRO A 864 5.78 25.22 -40.80
C PRO A 864 4.94 26.26 -39.99
N PRO A 865 4.89 27.53 -40.43
CA PRO A 865 4.30 28.63 -39.66
C PRO A 865 2.83 28.45 -39.26
N GLU A 866 2.05 27.66 -40.01
CA GLU A 866 0.66 27.35 -39.69
C GLU A 866 0.51 26.47 -38.45
N TYR A 867 1.49 25.61 -38.15
CA TYR A 867 1.55 24.89 -36.87
C TYR A 867 2.12 25.80 -35.80
N LEU A 868 3.28 26.42 -36.07
CA LEU A 868 4.03 27.19 -35.09
C LEU A 868 4.08 28.67 -35.50
N PRO A 869 3.16 29.53 -35.02
CA PRO A 869 3.16 30.96 -35.36
C PRO A 869 4.51 31.61 -35.02
N ARG A 870 4.97 32.54 -35.86
CA ARG A 870 6.26 33.21 -35.67
C ARG A 870 6.10 34.49 -34.86
N PHE A 871 6.96 34.68 -33.87
CA PHE A 871 7.00 35.92 -33.09
C PHE A 871 7.46 37.10 -33.95
N THR A 872 6.83 38.25 -33.75
CA THR A 872 7.33 39.54 -34.23
C THR A 872 8.59 39.95 -33.46
N GLU A 873 9.39 40.85 -34.03
CA GLU A 873 10.62 41.33 -33.37
C GLU A 873 10.34 42.02 -32.01
N GLU A 874 9.17 42.67 -31.85
CA GLU A 874 8.75 43.22 -30.57
C GLU A 874 8.43 42.11 -29.56
N GLU A 875 7.71 41.07 -29.97
CA GLU A 875 7.41 39.93 -29.11
C GLU A 875 8.67 39.18 -28.69
N LYS A 876 9.63 38.96 -29.59
CA LYS A 876 10.91 38.33 -29.25
C LYS A 876 11.66 39.10 -28.17
N LYS A 877 11.66 40.43 -28.29
CA LYS A 877 12.27 41.33 -27.30
C LYS A 877 11.53 41.30 -25.97
N ASP A 878 10.20 41.27 -25.99
CA ASP A 878 9.37 41.22 -24.78
C ASP A 878 9.49 39.85 -24.07
N LEU A 879 9.71 38.77 -24.81
CA LEU A 879 9.91 37.41 -24.28
C LEU A 879 11.29 37.23 -23.65
N LEU A 880 12.35 37.68 -24.29
CA LEU A 880 13.71 37.45 -23.82
C LEU A 880 13.96 38.14 -22.47
N GLY A 881 14.17 37.35 -21.41
CA GLY A 881 14.32 37.83 -20.04
C GLY A 881 13.00 38.24 -19.37
N SER A 882 11.86 37.71 -19.83
CA SER A 882 10.56 37.85 -19.18
C SER A 882 10.38 36.97 -17.93
N ALA A 883 11.43 36.33 -17.45
CA ALA A 883 11.43 35.64 -16.16
C ALA A 883 12.60 36.10 -15.29
N ASP A 884 12.35 36.23 -13.99
CA ASP A 884 13.35 36.63 -13.01
C ASP A 884 14.26 35.46 -12.59
N PHE A 885 13.71 34.24 -12.57
CA PHE A 885 14.37 33.01 -12.13
C PHE A 885 13.82 31.79 -12.90
N TYR A 886 14.45 30.62 -12.77
CA TYR A 886 14.03 29.40 -13.47
C TYR A 886 13.24 28.50 -12.52
N ALA A 887 12.09 27.99 -12.98
CA ALA A 887 11.23 27.10 -12.23
C ALA A 887 10.87 25.87 -13.07
N ILE A 888 10.90 24.70 -12.45
CA ILE A 888 10.59 23.43 -13.11
C ILE A 888 9.96 22.40 -12.18
N ASP A 889 8.92 21.74 -12.69
CA ASP A 889 8.25 20.59 -12.11
C ASP A 889 9.01 19.34 -12.53
N SER A 890 9.87 18.87 -11.62
CA SER A 890 10.93 17.90 -11.91
C SER A 890 10.58 16.56 -11.27
N TYR A 891 9.57 15.88 -11.83
CA TYR A 891 9.11 14.61 -11.27
C TYR A 891 10.06 13.44 -11.53
N ARG A 892 10.63 13.38 -12.75
CA ARG A 892 11.38 12.22 -13.26
C ARG A 892 12.31 12.60 -14.40
N ALA A 893 13.35 11.82 -14.61
CA ALA A 893 14.17 11.84 -15.83
C ALA A 893 14.32 10.42 -16.40
N GLN A 894 14.36 10.28 -17.72
CA GLN A 894 14.39 8.97 -18.40
C GLN A 894 15.37 8.96 -19.57
N TYR A 895 15.59 7.78 -20.15
CA TYR A 895 16.34 7.65 -21.39
C TYR A 895 15.46 7.99 -22.60
N VAL A 896 16.07 8.52 -23.65
CA VAL A 896 15.39 8.85 -24.90
C VAL A 896 16.07 8.13 -26.07
N SER A 897 15.28 7.49 -26.94
CA SER A 897 15.77 6.88 -28.17
C SER A 897 15.14 7.49 -29.41
N ALA A 898 15.80 7.28 -30.56
CA ALA A 898 15.18 7.51 -31.85
C ALA A 898 14.04 6.49 -32.10
N PRO A 899 13.11 6.81 -33.04
CA PRO A 899 12.14 5.85 -33.57
C PRO A 899 12.82 4.58 -34.10
N THR A 900 12.14 3.44 -33.99
CA THR A 900 12.70 2.13 -34.38
C THR A 900 12.91 1.99 -35.89
N ASP A 901 12.14 2.73 -36.70
CA ASP A 901 12.26 2.83 -38.15
C ASP A 901 13.20 3.96 -38.62
N GLY A 902 13.86 4.65 -37.67
CA GLY A 902 14.90 5.64 -37.92
C GLY A 902 14.42 7.08 -37.79
N LEU A 903 15.33 7.96 -37.34
CA LEU A 903 15.00 9.37 -37.07
C LEU A 903 14.57 10.13 -38.34
N GLU A 904 15.32 9.96 -39.44
CA GLU A 904 15.05 10.63 -40.72
C GLU A 904 13.67 10.24 -41.29
N ALA A 905 13.27 8.97 -41.14
CA ALA A 905 11.98 8.48 -41.59
C ALA A 905 10.81 9.18 -40.87
N CYS A 906 10.99 9.51 -39.58
CA CYS A 906 10.00 10.28 -38.83
C CYS A 906 10.04 11.77 -39.21
N VAL A 907 11.22 12.40 -39.20
CA VAL A 907 11.35 13.86 -39.40
C VAL A 907 10.85 14.31 -40.77
N SER A 908 11.08 13.49 -41.81
CA SER A 908 10.65 13.78 -43.19
C SER A 908 9.16 13.50 -43.46
N ASN A 909 8.42 12.91 -42.51
CA ASN A 909 7.03 12.48 -42.71
C ASN A 909 6.09 13.08 -41.65
N PRO A 910 5.38 14.18 -41.96
CA PRO A 910 4.40 14.78 -41.04
C PRO A 910 3.23 13.88 -40.64
N SER A 911 3.01 12.77 -41.35
CA SER A 911 1.98 11.78 -40.99
C SER A 911 2.50 10.67 -40.08
N HIS A 912 3.80 10.67 -39.75
CA HIS A 912 4.38 9.69 -38.83
C HIS A 912 3.81 9.88 -37.41
N PRO A 913 3.46 8.81 -36.66
CA PRO A 913 2.78 8.92 -35.37
C PRO A 913 3.61 9.61 -34.27
N LEU A 914 4.94 9.60 -34.39
CA LEU A 914 5.86 10.30 -33.49
C LEU A 914 6.25 11.69 -33.98
N TRP A 915 5.81 12.11 -35.17
CA TRP A 915 6.07 13.47 -35.66
C TRP A 915 5.25 14.47 -34.83
N PRO A 916 5.79 15.65 -34.49
CA PRO A 916 7.08 16.20 -34.90
C PRO A 916 8.24 15.90 -33.93
N ASP A 917 7.94 15.40 -32.74
CA ASP A 917 8.91 15.19 -31.67
C ASP A 917 10.00 14.18 -32.05
N CYS A 918 9.63 13.16 -32.83
CA CYS A 918 10.48 12.08 -33.35
C CYS A 918 11.45 11.50 -32.31
N ASN A 919 10.91 11.19 -31.13
CA ASN A 919 11.63 10.52 -30.06
C ASN A 919 10.72 9.52 -29.35
N VAL A 920 11.35 8.59 -28.63
CA VAL A 920 10.67 7.62 -27.77
C VAL A 920 11.30 7.70 -26.39
N VAL A 921 10.47 7.95 -25.38
CA VAL A 921 10.88 7.89 -23.98
C VAL A 921 10.89 6.43 -23.53
N GLN A 922 12.02 5.99 -22.95
CA GLN A 922 12.25 4.60 -22.60
C GLN A 922 12.02 4.35 -21.11
N LEU A 923 11.18 3.35 -20.81
CA LEU A 923 10.88 2.91 -19.44
C LEU A 923 11.87 1.87 -18.91
N PHE A 924 12.74 1.37 -19.79
CA PHE A 924 13.76 0.36 -19.50
C PHE A 924 15.12 0.81 -20.01
N ASP A 925 16.20 0.37 -19.37
CA ASP A 925 17.56 0.50 -19.88
C ASP A 925 17.80 -0.46 -21.07
N THR A 926 18.96 -0.40 -21.69
CA THR A 926 19.32 -1.24 -22.85
C THR A 926 19.44 -2.74 -22.50
N ASN A 927 19.43 -3.10 -21.22
CA ASN A 927 19.49 -4.48 -20.75
C ASN A 927 18.10 -5.04 -20.38
N GLY A 928 17.04 -4.23 -20.51
CA GLY A 928 15.66 -4.60 -20.22
C GLY A 928 15.25 -4.40 -18.75
N TRP A 929 16.05 -3.71 -17.94
CA TRP A 929 15.69 -3.36 -16.55
C TRP A 929 14.92 -2.04 -16.50
N ALA A 930 13.89 -1.96 -15.66
CA ALA A 930 13.15 -0.71 -15.47
C ALA A 930 14.08 0.41 -14.99
N VAL A 931 13.94 1.61 -15.53
CA VAL A 931 14.80 2.77 -15.18
C VAL A 931 14.61 3.18 -13.71
N GLY A 932 13.43 2.93 -13.15
CA GLY A 932 13.12 3.11 -11.75
C GLY A 932 11.79 2.48 -11.36
N PRO A 933 11.45 2.42 -10.06
CA PRO A 933 10.15 1.96 -9.60
C PRO A 933 8.99 2.70 -10.28
N SER A 934 8.03 1.94 -10.78
CA SER A 934 6.82 2.49 -11.42
C SER A 934 5.78 2.92 -10.38
N PRO A 935 5.01 3.97 -10.68
CA PRO A 935 3.89 4.44 -9.86
C PRO A 935 2.69 3.51 -10.03
N ASP A 936 1.53 3.94 -9.52
CA ASP A 936 0.26 3.28 -9.83
C ASP A 936 0.02 3.18 -11.36
N PRO A 937 -0.09 1.95 -11.91
CA PRO A 937 -0.14 1.75 -13.36
C PRO A 937 -1.50 2.11 -13.97
N LEU A 938 -2.55 2.25 -13.16
CA LEU A 938 -3.90 2.57 -13.63
C LEU A 938 -4.10 4.07 -13.81
N SER A 939 -3.26 4.88 -13.16
CA SER A 939 -3.49 6.32 -13.07
C SER A 939 -2.34 7.20 -13.56
N GLN A 940 -1.08 6.77 -13.55
CA GLN A 940 0.07 7.63 -13.91
C GLN A 940 1.23 6.93 -14.64
N ALA A 941 1.02 6.43 -15.85
CA ALA A 941 2.05 5.66 -16.57
C ALA A 941 3.31 6.45 -17.02
N TRP A 942 3.28 7.78 -16.99
CA TRP A 942 4.42 8.63 -17.42
C TRP A 942 5.52 8.80 -16.37
N LEU A 943 5.22 8.50 -15.10
CA LEU A 943 6.10 8.71 -13.96
C LEU A 943 6.92 7.43 -13.69
N GLN A 944 8.18 7.58 -13.25
CA GLN A 944 9.02 6.53 -12.65
C GLN A 944 9.98 7.19 -11.65
N ALA A 945 10.22 6.56 -10.50
CA ALA A 945 11.13 7.08 -9.48
C ALA A 945 12.59 6.95 -9.95
N THR A 946 13.13 8.05 -10.48
CA THR A 946 14.42 8.08 -11.21
C THR A 946 15.42 9.10 -10.65
N PRO A 947 15.67 9.12 -9.31
CA PRO A 947 16.56 10.09 -8.69
C PRO A 947 18.00 10.00 -9.22
N ASN A 948 18.46 8.82 -9.63
CA ASN A 948 19.78 8.57 -10.22
C ASN A 948 20.07 9.39 -11.49
N LEU A 949 19.04 9.84 -12.20
CA LEU A 949 19.18 10.68 -13.41
C LEU A 949 18.96 12.17 -13.13
N LEU A 950 18.67 12.56 -11.89
CA LEU A 950 18.29 13.93 -11.54
C LEU A 950 19.46 14.92 -11.68
N ARG A 951 20.62 14.62 -11.08
CA ARG A 951 21.79 15.50 -11.14
C ARG A 951 22.25 15.85 -12.56
N PRO A 952 22.46 14.89 -13.49
CA PRO A 952 22.83 15.23 -14.87
C PRO A 952 21.74 16.06 -15.56
N TYR A 953 20.47 15.75 -15.32
CA TYR A 953 19.35 16.54 -15.82
C TYR A 953 19.43 18.01 -15.32
N LEU A 954 19.56 18.24 -14.02
CA LEU A 954 19.63 19.60 -13.46
C LEU A 954 20.85 20.40 -13.95
N ARG A 955 21.99 19.74 -14.18
CA ARG A 955 23.17 20.38 -14.79
C ARG A 955 22.88 20.85 -16.21
N GLU A 956 22.18 20.04 -17.01
CA GLU A 956 21.79 20.42 -18.36
C GLU A 956 20.82 21.60 -18.37
N LEU A 957 19.85 21.64 -17.46
CA LEU A 957 18.98 22.82 -17.30
C LEU A 957 19.80 24.09 -17.00
N GLN A 958 20.77 24.00 -16.09
CA GLN A 958 21.62 25.12 -15.74
C GLN A 958 22.49 25.58 -16.92
N ARG A 959 23.00 24.64 -17.70
CA ARG A 959 23.85 24.93 -18.87
C ARG A 959 23.06 25.59 -20.00
N ARG A 960 21.83 25.13 -20.27
CA ARG A 960 21.00 25.56 -21.40
C ARG A 960 20.26 26.86 -21.14
N TRP A 961 19.71 27.02 -19.94
CA TRP A 961 18.84 28.16 -19.60
C TRP A 961 19.27 28.84 -18.30
N PRO A 962 20.42 29.57 -18.32
CA PRO A 962 20.85 30.36 -17.18
C PRO A 962 20.00 31.63 -17.00
N THR A 963 19.86 32.10 -15.76
CA THR A 963 19.04 33.30 -15.42
C THR A 963 19.89 34.46 -14.88
N LYS A 964 19.34 35.69 -14.99
CA LYS A 964 20.05 36.94 -14.64
C LYS A 964 20.11 37.26 -13.14
N LYS A 965 19.05 36.99 -12.36
CA LYS A 965 19.08 37.14 -10.90
C LYS A 965 19.71 35.89 -10.30
N MET A 966 21.00 36.00 -9.96
CA MET A 966 21.79 35.07 -9.12
C MET A 966 21.32 33.61 -9.17
N ALA A 967 21.23 33.03 -10.37
CA ALA A 967 21.18 31.60 -10.58
C ALA A 967 20.07 30.81 -9.81
N SER A 968 19.13 31.43 -9.10
CA SER A 968 18.14 30.71 -8.27
C SER A 968 17.23 29.85 -9.15
N ARG A 969 17.26 28.54 -8.91
CA ARG A 969 16.35 27.56 -9.52
C ARG A 969 15.40 27.01 -8.45
N TYR A 970 14.11 26.97 -8.77
CA TYR A 970 13.12 26.31 -7.94
C TYR A 970 12.66 25.02 -8.59
N ILE A 971 12.63 23.95 -7.80
CA ILE A 971 11.94 22.72 -8.18
C ILE A 971 10.52 22.85 -7.68
N THR A 972 9.64 23.27 -8.57
CA THR A 972 8.34 23.81 -8.20
C THR A 972 7.27 22.76 -7.95
N GLU A 973 7.53 21.52 -8.38
CA GLU A 973 6.82 20.30 -8.00
C GLU A 973 7.77 19.09 -8.13
N PHE A 974 7.63 18.16 -7.19
CA PHE A 974 8.14 16.80 -7.27
C PHE A 974 7.29 15.92 -6.36
N GLY A 975 6.95 14.71 -6.80
CA GLY A 975 5.95 13.89 -6.13
C GLY A 975 5.88 12.48 -6.68
N PHE A 976 5.21 11.59 -5.94
CA PHE A 976 5.05 10.21 -6.37
C PHE A 976 3.68 9.65 -6.01
N VAL A 977 3.08 8.89 -6.93
CA VAL A 977 1.83 8.15 -6.68
C VAL A 977 2.17 6.78 -6.13
N GLU A 978 1.79 6.55 -4.88
CA GLU A 978 1.95 5.27 -4.22
C GLU A 978 1.11 4.20 -4.96
N PRO A 979 1.71 3.07 -5.39
CA PRO A 979 0.99 2.06 -6.14
C PRO A 979 -0.23 1.52 -5.39
N PHE A 980 -1.38 1.52 -6.08
CA PHE A 980 -2.66 0.97 -5.63
C PHE A 980 -3.17 1.57 -4.31
N GLU A 981 -2.77 2.80 -3.96
CA GLU A 981 -3.19 3.45 -2.71
C GLU A 981 -4.71 3.64 -2.62
N GLN A 982 -5.35 3.97 -3.74
CA GLN A 982 -6.80 4.08 -3.90
C GLN A 982 -7.57 2.78 -3.62
N LEU A 983 -6.92 1.62 -3.72
CA LEU A 983 -7.53 0.32 -3.42
C LEU A 983 -7.42 -0.06 -1.93
N ARG A 984 -6.68 0.74 -1.13
CA ARG A 984 -6.50 0.51 0.30
C ARG A 984 -7.71 1.09 1.06
N THR A 985 -8.33 0.28 1.92
CA THR A 985 -9.45 0.71 2.76
C THR A 985 -9.04 0.99 4.21
N GLU A 986 -7.92 0.42 4.64
CA GLU A 986 -7.40 0.54 6.00
C GLU A 986 -6.45 1.75 6.10
N LEU A 987 -6.77 2.69 6.98
CA LEU A 987 -6.01 3.94 7.12
C LEU A 987 -4.52 3.70 7.38
N PHE A 988 -4.16 2.73 8.22
CA PHE A 988 -2.76 2.44 8.52
C PHE A 988 -1.96 1.95 7.30
N ARG A 989 -2.60 1.33 6.30
CA ARG A 989 -1.95 0.94 5.04
C ARG A 989 -1.80 2.14 4.11
N ILE A 990 -2.73 3.09 4.15
CA ILE A 990 -2.64 4.33 3.37
C ILE A 990 -1.51 5.20 3.91
N THR A 991 -1.47 5.41 5.23
CA THR A 991 -0.50 6.31 5.86
C THR A 991 0.93 5.81 5.84
N GLU A 992 1.19 4.56 5.45
CA GLU A 992 2.53 3.98 5.49
C GLU A 992 3.37 4.22 4.23
N ASP A 993 2.75 4.70 3.14
CA ASP A 993 3.31 5.13 1.84
C ASP A 993 4.85 5.14 1.64
N VAL A 994 5.45 3.95 1.68
CA VAL A 994 6.92 3.80 1.67
C VAL A 994 7.52 4.14 0.32
N THR A 995 6.84 3.80 -0.77
CA THR A 995 7.39 4.04 -2.12
C THR A 995 7.52 5.54 -2.36
N ARG A 996 6.48 6.30 -2.01
CA ARG A 996 6.49 7.76 -2.00
C ARG A 996 7.53 8.33 -1.05
N THR A 997 7.63 7.79 0.16
CA THR A 997 8.67 8.20 1.13
C THR A 997 10.07 8.01 0.58
N ASN A 998 10.35 6.85 -0.02
CA ASN A 998 11.65 6.53 -0.60
C ASN A 998 11.99 7.41 -1.80
N TYR A 999 11.01 7.68 -2.66
CA TYR A 999 11.16 8.66 -3.74
C TYR A 999 11.61 9.99 -3.17
N PHE A 1000 10.92 10.54 -2.15
CA PHE A 1000 11.31 11.80 -1.54
C PHE A 1000 12.71 11.76 -0.94
N MET A 1001 13.04 10.73 -0.15
CA MET A 1001 14.35 10.67 0.53
C MET A 1001 15.52 10.54 -0.44
N THR A 1002 15.38 9.71 -1.48
CA THR A 1002 16.42 9.55 -2.50
C THR A 1002 16.54 10.79 -3.38
N TYR A 1003 15.42 11.40 -3.79
CA TYR A 1003 15.40 12.63 -4.56
C TYR A 1003 16.06 13.78 -3.80
N LEU A 1004 15.71 13.99 -2.52
CA LEU A 1004 16.29 15.04 -1.69
C LEU A 1004 17.78 14.82 -1.39
N GLY A 1005 18.22 13.56 -1.28
CA GLY A 1005 19.65 13.22 -1.22
C GLY A 1005 20.39 13.71 -2.48
N GLU A 1006 19.84 13.46 -3.67
CA GLU A 1006 20.40 13.96 -4.93
C GLU A 1006 20.37 15.49 -5.04
N ILE A 1007 19.38 16.17 -4.44
CA ILE A 1007 19.35 17.64 -4.33
C ILE A 1007 20.48 18.16 -3.44
N LEU A 1008 20.75 17.53 -2.29
CA LEU A 1008 21.89 17.90 -1.46
C LEU A 1008 23.20 17.76 -2.24
N LEU A 1009 23.38 16.66 -2.98
CA LEU A 1009 24.56 16.45 -3.81
C LEU A 1009 24.63 17.45 -4.99
N ALA A 1010 23.51 17.78 -5.63
CA ALA A 1010 23.44 18.80 -6.66
C ALA A 1010 23.91 20.18 -6.15
N ILE A 1011 23.52 20.56 -4.93
CA ILE A 1011 23.93 21.82 -4.31
C ILE A 1011 25.41 21.77 -3.90
N HIS A 1012 25.83 20.70 -3.22
CA HIS A 1012 27.15 20.65 -2.57
C HIS A 1012 28.27 20.21 -3.51
N GLU A 1013 28.03 19.24 -4.38
CA GLU A 1013 29.04 18.73 -5.31
C GLU A 1013 28.99 19.46 -6.64
N ASP A 1014 27.80 19.56 -7.25
CA ASP A 1014 27.64 20.16 -8.58
C ASP A 1014 27.54 21.69 -8.54
N LYS A 1015 27.47 22.28 -7.35
CA LYS A 1015 27.32 23.73 -7.11
C LYS A 1015 26.10 24.31 -7.82
N LEU A 1016 25.03 23.52 -7.92
CA LEU A 1016 23.79 23.98 -8.51
C LEU A 1016 23.04 24.94 -7.56
N PRO A 1017 22.62 26.09 -8.05
CA PRO A 1017 21.99 27.17 -7.29
C PRO A 1017 20.48 26.91 -7.03
N ILE A 1018 20.17 25.83 -6.32
CA ILE A 1018 18.78 25.46 -6.02
C ILE A 1018 18.31 26.24 -4.80
N ALA A 1019 17.29 27.08 -4.97
CA ALA A 1019 16.79 28.01 -3.96
C ALA A 1019 15.58 27.48 -3.20
N GLY A 1020 14.84 26.53 -3.79
CA GLY A 1020 13.73 25.90 -3.11
C GLY A 1020 13.13 24.73 -3.85
N ILE A 1021 12.32 23.96 -3.14
CA ILE A 1021 11.66 22.75 -3.61
C ILE A 1021 10.28 22.56 -2.96
N PHE A 1022 9.30 22.08 -3.72
CA PHE A 1022 7.90 21.97 -3.27
C PHE A 1022 7.32 20.58 -3.55
N ALA A 1023 6.90 19.88 -2.49
CA ALA A 1023 6.32 18.56 -2.63
C ALA A 1023 4.92 18.63 -3.27
N TRP A 1024 4.74 17.93 -4.39
CA TRP A 1024 3.44 17.65 -4.97
C TRP A 1024 2.90 16.29 -4.44
N ALA A 1025 1.78 16.24 -3.73
CA ALA A 1025 0.94 17.35 -3.30
C ALA A 1025 0.88 17.44 -1.77
N MET A 1026 0.47 18.61 -1.28
CA MET A 1026 0.17 18.81 0.13
C MET A 1026 -0.81 17.75 0.68
N ILE A 1027 -1.74 17.30 -0.16
CA ILE A 1027 -2.94 16.53 0.20
C ILE A 1027 -3.45 15.73 -1.00
N ASP A 1028 -4.09 14.60 -0.76
CA ASP A 1028 -4.78 13.84 -1.81
C ASP A 1028 -5.87 14.73 -2.44
N ASN A 1029 -5.89 14.82 -3.77
CA ASN A 1029 -6.68 15.81 -4.50
C ASN A 1029 -7.28 15.20 -5.79
N ALA A 1030 -7.95 16.02 -6.62
CA ALA A 1030 -8.43 15.58 -7.94
C ALA A 1030 -7.35 15.75 -9.01
N GLU A 1031 -6.72 14.66 -9.40
CA GLU A 1031 -5.61 14.61 -10.36
C GLU A 1031 -6.11 14.58 -11.81
N TRP A 1032 -6.73 15.67 -12.24
CA TRP A 1032 -7.15 15.91 -13.63
C TRP A 1032 -7.98 14.75 -14.20
N SER A 1033 -7.59 14.19 -15.34
CA SER A 1033 -8.25 13.05 -15.98
C SER A 1033 -8.16 11.74 -15.18
N SER A 1034 -7.28 11.65 -14.19
CA SER A 1034 -7.21 10.50 -13.27
C SER A 1034 -8.16 10.63 -12.08
N GLY A 1035 -8.83 11.78 -11.96
CA GLY A 1035 -9.82 12.04 -10.91
C GLY A 1035 -9.21 11.93 -9.51
N THR A 1036 -9.99 11.45 -8.55
CA THR A 1036 -9.46 11.19 -7.20
C THR A 1036 -8.68 9.88 -7.13
N SER A 1037 -8.65 9.06 -8.17
CA SER A 1037 -7.99 7.75 -8.11
C SER A 1037 -6.47 7.83 -8.00
N ALA A 1038 -5.83 8.85 -8.57
CA ALA A 1038 -4.39 9.07 -8.36
C ALA A 1038 -4.16 9.80 -7.03
N ARG A 1039 -3.33 9.22 -6.15
CA ARG A 1039 -3.04 9.78 -4.84
C ARG A 1039 -1.62 10.35 -4.79
N PHE A 1040 -1.47 11.66 -4.92
CA PHE A 1040 -0.16 12.34 -4.77
C PHE A 1040 0.11 12.88 -3.37
N GLY A 1041 -0.91 12.97 -2.52
CA GLY A 1041 -0.83 13.67 -1.26
C GLY A 1041 0.15 13.06 -0.27
N ILE A 1042 0.95 13.91 0.39
CA ILE A 1042 1.65 13.54 1.62
C ILE A 1042 0.70 13.45 2.82
N GLN A 1043 -0.55 13.89 2.63
CA GLN A 1043 -1.66 13.72 3.55
C GLN A 1043 -2.81 13.02 2.85
N HIS A 1044 -3.40 12.05 3.55
CA HIS A 1044 -4.59 11.35 3.10
C HIS A 1044 -5.85 12.20 3.32
N VAL A 1045 -6.79 12.13 2.38
CA VAL A 1045 -8.16 12.66 2.53
C VAL A 1045 -9.16 11.51 2.54
N ASN A 1046 -9.96 11.46 3.60
CA ASN A 1046 -11.18 10.66 3.57
C ASN A 1046 -12.25 11.46 2.80
N TYR A 1047 -12.52 11.10 1.54
CA TYR A 1047 -13.46 11.86 0.68
C TYR A 1047 -14.93 11.80 1.15
N THR A 1048 -15.26 10.95 2.12
CA THR A 1048 -16.59 10.95 2.74
C THR A 1048 -16.69 11.95 3.89
N THR A 1049 -15.67 12.06 4.73
CA THR A 1049 -15.69 12.92 5.93
C THR A 1049 -14.93 14.24 5.75
N LEU A 1050 -14.12 14.33 4.71
CA LEU A 1050 -13.13 15.37 4.42
C LEU A 1050 -12.04 15.50 5.50
N GLU A 1051 -11.83 14.47 6.32
CA GLU A 1051 -10.77 14.44 7.32
C GLU A 1051 -9.39 14.24 6.69
N ARG A 1052 -8.37 14.94 7.24
CA ARG A 1052 -6.97 14.86 6.81
C ARG A 1052 -6.11 14.06 7.78
N THR A 1053 -5.32 13.12 7.25
CA THR A 1053 -4.37 12.32 8.04
C THR A 1053 -2.97 12.42 7.44
N TYR A 1054 -1.94 12.68 8.27
CA TYR A 1054 -0.55 12.68 7.78
C TYR A 1054 -0.13 11.27 7.38
N LYS A 1055 0.55 11.14 6.23
CA LYS A 1055 1.23 9.91 5.84
C LYS A 1055 2.69 9.93 6.32
N ARG A 1056 3.39 8.80 6.22
CA ARG A 1056 4.81 8.64 6.57
C ARG A 1056 5.67 9.62 5.77
N SER A 1057 5.33 9.85 4.50
CA SER A 1057 6.00 10.83 3.65
C SER A 1057 6.00 12.25 4.25
N ALA A 1058 4.87 12.75 4.77
CA ALA A 1058 4.81 14.07 5.41
C ALA A 1058 5.73 14.19 6.63
N LEU A 1059 5.75 13.16 7.48
CA LEU A 1059 6.60 13.14 8.67
C LEU A 1059 8.08 13.03 8.30
N SER A 1060 8.39 12.28 7.25
CA SER A 1060 9.76 12.10 6.74
C SER A 1060 10.30 13.39 6.12
N LEU A 1061 9.48 14.12 5.36
CA LEU A 1061 9.82 15.46 4.85
C LEU A 1061 10.07 16.45 5.99
N SER A 1062 9.22 16.42 7.03
CA SER A 1062 9.39 17.26 8.24
C SER A 1062 10.73 16.99 8.94
N GLU A 1063 11.06 15.71 9.14
CA GLU A 1063 12.31 15.31 9.79
C GLU A 1063 13.53 15.67 8.94
N PHE A 1064 13.51 15.34 7.65
CA PHE A 1064 14.58 15.70 6.71
C PHE A 1064 14.86 17.21 6.77
N PHE A 1065 13.81 18.02 6.67
CA PHE A 1065 13.98 19.47 6.66
C PHE A 1065 14.57 20.00 7.98
N LYS A 1066 14.09 19.51 9.12
CA LYS A 1066 14.65 19.87 10.45
C LYS A 1066 16.13 19.51 10.56
N VAL A 1067 16.56 18.40 9.98
CA VAL A 1067 17.96 17.96 10.04
C VAL A 1067 18.85 18.75 9.07
N HIS A 1068 18.36 19.09 7.89
CA HIS A 1068 19.17 19.70 6.83
C HIS A 1068 19.06 21.21 6.72
N LEU A 1069 18.16 21.86 7.45
CA LEU A 1069 18.14 23.32 7.53
C LEU A 1069 19.43 23.88 8.14
N SER A 1070 19.93 24.96 7.54
CA SER A 1070 20.98 25.78 8.16
C SER A 1070 20.35 26.71 9.20
N ASP A 1071 20.99 26.85 10.37
CA ASP A 1071 20.61 27.81 11.43
C ASP A 1071 20.69 29.29 10.99
#